data_AF-A0A1T5GC02-F1
#
_entry.id   AF-A0A1T5GC02-F1
#
_cell.length_a   1.000
_cell.length_b   1.000
_cell.length_c   1.000
_cell.angle_alpha   90.00
_cell.angle_beta   90.00
_cell.angle_gamma   90.00
#
_symmetry.space_group_name_H-M   'P 1'
#
loop_
_entity.id
_entity.type
_entity.pdbx_description
1 polymer ?
#
loop_
_entity_poly.entity_id
_entity_poly.type
_entity_poly.pdbx_seq_one_letter_code
_entity_poly.pdbx_strand_id
1 'polypeptide(L)'
;MNPHESLIPLLGRGPDPEQLRHVRTIPARQAVNAPWPQWSHPDLVAAYGSLGIHEPYLHQVRAAELAHGGDNVVIATGTASGKSLAYQLPALDAIHRSELRVLSDPGKIHDDGAVTLYLSPTKALAADQLAAIRALKLPTVRAETYDGDTDPASRRWIRDHANFILANPDMLHFGILPNHAWWARFFRRLRYVIVDEAHSYRGVFGSHVANLMRRLRRICAYYSPGGSHPGPVFIAASATASEPGQSFGRLIGAPVQAVSEDSSPHGSTTVAFWEPALTELRGENGAKERRTAVAETADLLANLVSSRTRTIAFIKSRRGAESISSIAKRLLDEVDPSLPQRVAAYRSGYLPEERRALEKALRSGELLGVSSTSALELGIDISGLDAVLVAGWPGTRASLFQQIGRAGRAGQDAIAAFVASDDPLDTYLVNHPEAIFDVSVEATVFDPSNPYVLGPHLCAAAAELPLGFAELELFGATAEKLLDRLVLQGYLRKRPAGWFWTHPQNAAAMVNLRADGGGPVSIVDAETGSLLGTMDSPQTHYQAHTGAIYVHQGDSYVVEDLNEDDHCVVVRRANPDYYTTARDVTQIEVLETQRTTQWGDVAVHFGDVKVTTQVVSFQRKALISNEILGEEPLELGARDLFTKAVWFVVDNRSLTGAGLIEAQFPGALHAAEHAAIGLLPLVASSDRWDIGGVSTAIHADTGVPTIFVYDGHPGGAGFAERGYDKARLWLTATRDAIKACECESGCPSCVQSPKCGNKNNPLDKDAAVTLIDVLLQDATDLMHAGNPGTPAAAAGTPDDQPAQPLRA
;
A
#
# COMPACT_ATOMS: atom_id res chain seq x y z
N MET A 1 1.03 24.36 -33.22
CA MET A 1 0.49 22.99 -33.16
C MET A 1 1.33 22.27 -32.12
N ASN A 2 0.71 21.88 -31.02
CA ASN A 2 1.40 21.30 -29.89
C ASN A 2 1.74 19.84 -30.26
N PRO A 3 2.99 19.36 -30.21
CA PRO A 3 3.30 17.96 -30.51
C PRO A 3 2.53 16.97 -29.60
N HIS A 4 1.96 17.45 -28.48
CA HIS A 4 1.11 16.68 -27.57
C HIS A 4 -0.24 16.24 -28.16
N GLU A 5 -0.75 16.91 -29.20
CA GLU A 5 -1.91 16.43 -29.98
C GLU A 5 -1.57 15.16 -30.78
N SER A 6 -0.30 14.75 -30.90
CA SER A 6 0.06 13.63 -31.80
C SER A 6 -0.06 12.24 -31.18
N LEU A 7 -0.03 12.10 -29.84
CA LEU A 7 -0.08 10.79 -29.18
C LEU A 7 -1.48 10.43 -28.62
N ILE A 8 -2.33 11.41 -28.30
CA ILE A 8 -3.74 11.15 -27.96
C ILE A 8 -4.46 10.40 -29.09
N PRO A 9 -4.26 10.74 -30.38
CA PRO A 9 -4.80 9.96 -31.50
C PRO A 9 -4.28 8.53 -31.57
N LEU A 10 -3.16 8.18 -30.90
CA LEU A 10 -2.70 6.80 -30.81
C LEU A 10 -3.44 6.00 -29.73
N LEU A 11 -4.13 6.69 -28.81
CA LEU A 11 -5.01 6.05 -27.81
C LEU A 11 -6.41 5.76 -28.37
N GLY A 12 -6.80 6.24 -29.55
CA GLY A 12 -8.17 6.02 -30.05
C GLY A 12 -8.32 6.11 -31.56
N ARG A 13 -9.51 5.76 -32.08
CA ARG A 13 -9.82 5.83 -33.52
C ARG A 13 -10.21 7.26 -33.94
N GLY A 14 -9.35 8.24 -33.69
CA GLY A 14 -9.61 9.63 -34.08
C GLY A 14 -8.96 10.67 -33.15
N PRO A 15 -9.13 11.97 -33.45
CA PRO A 15 -8.57 13.06 -32.67
C PRO A 15 -9.30 13.31 -31.33
N ASP A 16 -10.56 12.87 -31.21
CA ASP A 16 -11.40 13.07 -30.03
C ASP A 16 -12.19 11.78 -29.70
N PRO A 17 -11.56 10.80 -29.03
CA PRO A 17 -12.22 9.54 -28.68
C PRO A 17 -13.30 9.76 -27.63
N GLU A 18 -14.50 9.19 -27.81
CA GLU A 18 -15.64 9.34 -26.88
C GLU A 18 -15.34 8.85 -25.44
N GLN A 19 -14.36 7.96 -25.30
CA GLN A 19 -13.89 7.42 -24.03
C GLN A 19 -12.97 8.39 -23.27
N LEU A 20 -12.38 9.37 -23.95
CA LEU A 20 -11.51 10.37 -23.33
C LEU A 20 -12.38 11.37 -22.56
N ARG A 21 -12.27 11.37 -21.23
CA ARG A 21 -13.05 12.28 -20.36
C ARG A 21 -12.29 13.57 -20.07
N HIS A 22 -11.01 13.45 -19.73
CA HIS A 22 -10.17 14.59 -19.37
C HIS A 22 -8.73 14.40 -19.83
N VAL A 23 -8.03 15.52 -20.00
CA VAL A 23 -6.59 15.57 -20.25
C VAL A 23 -5.98 16.54 -19.25
N ARG A 24 -4.93 16.11 -18.55
CA ARG A 24 -4.10 16.95 -17.68
C ARG A 24 -2.66 16.90 -18.17
N THR A 25 -1.88 17.95 -17.93
CA THR A 25 -0.45 18.00 -18.27
C THR A 25 0.36 18.21 -17.01
N ILE A 26 1.31 17.31 -16.76
CA ILE A 26 2.38 17.51 -15.79
C ILE A 26 3.46 18.34 -16.49
N PRO A 27 3.77 19.56 -16.02
CA PRO A 27 4.72 20.43 -16.70
C PRO A 27 6.14 19.89 -16.61
N ALA A 28 6.96 20.23 -17.61
CA ALA A 28 8.39 19.95 -17.57
C ALA A 28 9.07 20.74 -16.45
N ARG A 29 10.11 20.14 -15.86
CA ARG A 29 10.94 20.75 -14.81
C ARG A 29 12.41 20.70 -15.21
N GLN A 30 13.11 21.82 -15.04
CA GLN A 30 14.57 21.88 -15.22
C GLN A 30 15.31 21.41 -13.97
N ALA A 31 16.50 20.86 -14.16
CA ALA A 31 17.36 20.46 -13.05
C ALA A 31 17.83 21.67 -12.25
N VAL A 32 17.83 21.57 -10.92
CA VAL A 32 18.56 22.48 -10.03
C VAL A 32 19.62 21.69 -9.30
N ASN A 33 20.87 21.99 -9.61
CA ASN A 33 22.06 21.36 -9.05
C ASN A 33 22.60 22.14 -7.85
N ALA A 34 23.43 21.47 -7.06
CA ALA A 34 24.22 22.05 -5.99
C ALA A 34 25.66 21.48 -6.05
N PRO A 35 26.66 22.19 -5.51
CA PRO A 35 28.01 21.63 -5.38
C PRO A 35 28.00 20.40 -4.46
N TRP A 36 28.97 19.50 -4.64
CA TRP A 36 29.19 18.40 -3.70
C TRP A 36 29.40 18.93 -2.27
N PRO A 37 28.85 18.27 -1.23
CA PRO A 37 29.09 18.67 0.15
C PRO A 37 30.59 18.69 0.47
N GLN A 38 31.05 19.68 1.23
CA GLN A 38 32.47 19.85 1.57
C GLN A 38 33.08 18.65 2.31
N TRP A 39 32.25 17.90 3.03
CA TRP A 39 32.66 16.69 3.77
C TRP A 39 32.77 15.45 2.88
N SER A 40 32.32 15.48 1.62
CA SER A 40 32.38 14.30 0.74
C SER A 40 33.82 13.94 0.39
N HIS A 41 34.20 12.67 0.55
CA HIS A 41 35.55 12.21 0.21
C HIS A 41 35.83 12.33 -1.30
N PRO A 42 37.01 12.80 -1.73
CA PRO A 42 37.34 12.97 -3.16
C PRO A 42 37.21 11.69 -3.98
N ASP A 43 37.60 10.53 -3.44
CA ASP A 43 37.48 9.24 -4.15
C ASP A 43 36.02 8.87 -4.43
N LEU A 44 35.11 9.23 -3.53
CA LEU A 44 33.67 8.99 -3.69
C LEU A 44 33.07 9.91 -4.76
N VAL A 45 33.47 11.19 -4.75
CA VAL A 45 33.09 12.16 -5.81
C VAL A 45 33.61 11.70 -7.17
N ALA A 46 34.85 11.23 -7.26
CA ALA A 46 35.43 10.69 -8.48
C ALA A 46 34.71 9.42 -8.96
N ALA A 47 34.33 8.53 -8.04
CA ALA A 47 33.56 7.32 -8.37
C ALA A 47 32.19 7.66 -8.97
N TYR A 48 31.44 8.61 -8.37
CA TYR A 48 30.19 9.09 -8.94
C TYR A 48 30.38 9.82 -10.27
N GLY A 49 31.44 10.61 -10.41
CA GLY A 49 31.82 11.25 -11.68
C GLY A 49 32.07 10.25 -12.80
N SER A 50 32.65 9.08 -12.50
CA SER A 50 32.86 7.99 -13.47
C SER A 50 31.55 7.35 -13.97
N LEU A 51 30.47 7.51 -13.20
CA LEU A 51 29.11 7.08 -13.56
C LEU A 51 28.29 8.21 -14.22
N GLY A 52 28.92 9.35 -14.53
CA GLY A 52 28.28 10.49 -15.20
C GLY A 52 27.59 11.49 -14.25
N ILE A 53 27.74 11.34 -12.93
CA ILE A 53 27.20 12.29 -11.95
C ILE A 53 28.29 13.31 -11.63
N HIS A 54 28.27 14.45 -12.34
CA HIS A 54 29.24 15.52 -12.15
C HIS A 54 28.81 16.52 -11.07
N GLU A 55 27.52 16.84 -11.02
CA GLU A 55 26.91 17.68 -9.99
C GLU A 55 25.66 16.99 -9.45
N PRO A 56 25.50 16.89 -8.12
CA PRO A 56 24.27 16.38 -7.51
C PRO A 56 23.14 17.42 -7.62
N TYR A 57 21.91 16.93 -7.57
CA TYR A 57 20.73 17.77 -7.44
C TYR A 57 20.65 18.38 -6.03
N LEU A 58 20.10 19.59 -5.93
CA LEU A 58 19.96 20.33 -4.67
C LEU A 58 19.30 19.51 -3.55
N HIS A 59 18.22 18.79 -3.87
CA HIS A 59 17.52 17.97 -2.88
C HIS A 59 18.37 16.79 -2.36
N GLN A 60 19.26 16.24 -3.20
CA GLN A 60 20.18 15.17 -2.79
C GLN A 60 21.21 15.68 -1.79
N VAL A 61 21.79 16.85 -2.06
CA VAL A 61 22.75 17.52 -1.17
C VAL A 61 22.10 17.86 0.16
N ARG A 62 20.91 18.49 0.14
CA ARG A 62 20.18 18.89 1.36
C ARG A 62 19.89 17.69 2.28
N ALA A 63 19.43 16.58 1.73
CA ALA A 63 19.16 15.39 2.51
C ALA A 63 20.45 14.73 3.02
N ALA A 64 21.51 14.69 2.21
CA ALA A 64 22.80 14.17 2.62
C ALA A 64 23.44 14.99 3.76
N GLU A 65 23.31 16.32 3.73
CA GLU A 65 23.79 17.21 4.79
C GLU A 65 23.06 16.99 6.12
N LEU A 66 21.72 16.88 6.10
CA LEU A 66 20.92 16.56 7.29
C LEU A 66 21.33 15.21 7.90
N ALA A 67 21.42 14.16 7.07
CA ALA A 67 21.84 12.84 7.51
C ALA A 67 23.27 12.83 8.07
N HIS A 68 24.21 13.53 7.42
CA HIS A 68 25.59 13.66 7.89
C HIS A 68 25.67 14.44 9.22
N GLY A 69 24.79 15.43 9.42
CA GLY A 69 24.64 16.20 10.64
C GLY A 69 24.07 15.41 11.83
N GLY A 70 23.50 14.23 11.59
CA GLY A 70 22.94 13.35 12.62
C GLY A 70 21.41 13.35 12.69
N ASP A 71 20.73 14.10 11.83
CA ASP A 71 19.27 14.15 11.79
C ASP A 71 18.69 12.96 11.02
N ASN A 72 17.64 12.34 11.57
CA ASN A 72 16.84 11.41 10.77
C ASN A 72 16.16 12.18 9.64
N VAL A 73 16.20 11.67 8.42
CA VAL A 73 15.70 12.38 7.24
C VAL A 73 14.83 11.47 6.40
N VAL A 74 13.81 12.05 5.77
CA VAL A 74 13.03 11.39 4.71
C VAL A 74 13.09 12.24 3.44
N ILE A 75 13.51 11.61 2.35
CA ILE A 75 13.50 12.20 1.00
C ILE A 75 12.22 11.74 0.31
N ALA A 76 11.28 12.65 0.10
CA ALA A 76 9.98 12.40 -0.50
C ALA A 76 9.84 13.15 -1.83
N THR A 77 10.55 12.67 -2.85
CA THR A 77 10.62 13.26 -4.20
C THR A 77 10.13 12.27 -5.26
N GLY A 78 9.93 12.74 -6.49
CA GLY A 78 9.41 11.94 -7.60
C GLY A 78 10.23 10.68 -7.88
N THR A 79 9.64 9.74 -8.62
CA THR A 79 10.40 8.60 -9.15
C THR A 79 11.52 9.09 -10.06
N ALA A 80 12.62 8.33 -10.13
CA ALA A 80 13.78 8.68 -10.94
C ALA A 80 14.48 10.03 -10.61
N SER A 81 14.15 10.69 -9.50
CA SER A 81 14.81 11.93 -9.05
C SER A 81 16.24 11.71 -8.53
N GLY A 82 16.70 10.46 -8.47
CA GLY A 82 18.04 10.12 -7.98
C GLY A 82 18.13 10.09 -6.45
N LYS A 83 17.04 9.79 -5.73
CA LYS A 83 17.01 9.64 -4.26
C LYS A 83 18.17 8.80 -3.72
N SER A 84 18.63 7.80 -4.48
CA SER A 84 19.72 6.92 -4.08
C SER A 84 21.01 7.64 -3.72
N LEU A 85 21.39 8.69 -4.46
CA LEU A 85 22.59 9.45 -4.12
C LEU A 85 22.50 10.08 -2.73
N ALA A 86 21.31 10.57 -2.34
CA ALA A 86 21.10 11.30 -1.10
C ALA A 86 21.36 10.44 0.15
N TYR A 87 20.96 9.16 0.12
CA TYR A 87 21.21 8.22 1.22
C TYR A 87 22.51 7.44 1.08
N GLN A 88 22.99 7.19 -0.15
CA GLN A 88 24.25 6.50 -0.39
C GLN A 88 25.45 7.38 -0.02
N LEU A 89 25.43 8.68 -0.34
CA LEU A 89 26.55 9.59 -0.13
C LEU A 89 27.04 9.61 1.33
N PRO A 90 26.20 9.91 2.35
CA PRO A 90 26.65 9.92 3.75
C PRO A 90 27.04 8.52 4.26
N ALA A 91 26.35 7.47 3.80
CA ALA A 91 26.61 6.09 4.20
C ALA A 91 27.96 5.56 3.68
N LEU A 92 28.22 5.74 2.38
CA LEU A 92 29.43 5.30 1.71
C LEU A 92 30.64 6.12 2.15
N ASP A 93 30.50 7.44 2.35
CA ASP A 93 31.57 8.29 2.89
C ASP A 93 32.02 7.81 4.28
N ALA A 94 31.07 7.53 5.17
CA ALA A 94 31.39 7.05 6.51
C ALA A 94 32.09 5.69 6.50
N ILE A 95 31.61 4.73 5.68
CA ILE A 95 32.24 3.42 5.51
C ILE A 95 33.66 3.58 4.96
N HIS A 96 33.80 4.31 3.85
CA HIS A 96 35.07 4.50 3.14
C HIS A 96 36.13 5.13 4.05
N ARG A 97 35.78 6.20 4.77
CA ARG A 97 36.70 6.85 5.72
C ARG A 97 37.10 5.92 6.86
N SER A 98 36.17 5.14 7.42
CA SER A 98 36.50 4.22 8.51
C SER A 98 37.45 3.12 8.06
N GLU A 99 37.26 2.58 6.85
CA GLU A 99 38.11 1.52 6.31
C GLU A 99 39.48 2.04 5.90
N LEU A 100 39.58 3.25 5.33
CA LEU A 100 40.87 3.89 5.06
C LEU A 100 41.68 4.07 6.35
N ARG A 101 41.03 4.46 7.47
CA ARG A 101 41.71 4.56 8.77
C ARG A 101 42.25 3.22 9.26
N VAL A 102 41.43 2.17 9.15
CA VAL A 102 41.83 0.79 9.49
C VAL A 102 43.03 0.33 8.66
N LEU A 103 43.05 0.67 7.36
CA LEU A 103 44.16 0.34 6.45
C LEU A 103 45.43 1.15 6.74
N SER A 104 45.29 2.42 7.13
CA SER A 104 46.45 3.29 7.45
C SER A 104 47.14 2.94 8.76
N ASP A 105 46.42 2.33 9.71
CA ASP A 105 46.94 1.93 11.03
C ASP A 105 46.66 0.44 11.33
N PRO A 106 47.40 -0.50 10.69
CA PRO A 106 47.22 -1.93 10.93
C PRO A 106 47.58 -2.30 12.38
N GLY A 107 46.74 -3.12 13.03
CA GLY A 107 47.00 -3.66 14.37
C GLY A 107 46.50 -2.81 15.55
N LYS A 108 45.95 -1.62 15.32
CA LYS A 108 45.18 -0.88 16.33
C LYS A 108 43.73 -1.37 16.38
N ILE A 109 43.14 -1.38 17.57
CA ILE A 109 41.70 -1.63 17.75
C ILE A 109 40.96 -0.36 17.35
N HIS A 110 40.20 -0.43 16.24
CA HIS A 110 39.35 0.65 15.76
C HIS A 110 37.90 0.35 16.16
N ASP A 111 37.40 1.09 17.15
CA ASP A 111 36.03 0.97 17.67
C ASP A 111 35.04 1.94 16.99
N ASP A 112 35.51 2.74 16.03
CA ASP A 112 34.77 3.78 15.30
C ASP A 112 34.39 3.39 13.86
N GLY A 113 34.36 2.08 13.57
CA GLY A 113 33.96 1.56 12.26
C GLY A 113 32.53 1.93 11.89
N ALA A 114 32.26 2.17 10.61
CA ALA A 114 30.92 2.49 10.13
C ALA A 114 30.32 1.33 9.33
N VAL A 115 29.07 1.01 9.63
CA VAL A 115 28.26 0.02 8.92
C VAL A 115 26.89 0.61 8.59
N THR A 116 26.32 0.20 7.47
CA THR A 116 24.99 0.61 7.02
C THR A 116 24.05 -0.59 6.88
N LEU A 117 22.84 -0.47 7.41
CA LEU A 117 21.72 -1.36 7.12
C LEU A 117 20.83 -0.71 6.08
N TYR A 118 20.50 -1.43 5.02
CA TYR A 118 19.53 -1.02 4.02
C TYR A 118 18.33 -1.95 4.08
N LEU A 119 17.14 -1.39 4.27
CA LEU A 119 15.87 -2.11 4.30
C LEU A 119 15.09 -1.81 3.04
N SER A 120 14.79 -2.87 2.30
CA SER A 120 13.99 -2.85 1.08
C SER A 120 12.68 -3.59 1.27
N PRO A 121 11.55 -3.13 0.70
CA PRO A 121 10.33 -3.93 0.64
C PRO A 121 10.46 -5.17 -0.24
N THR A 122 11.37 -5.15 -1.23
CA THR A 122 11.55 -6.25 -2.20
C THR A 122 13.01 -6.64 -2.39
N LYS A 123 13.25 -7.93 -2.68
CA LYS A 123 14.58 -8.46 -2.98
C LYS A 123 15.16 -7.91 -4.28
N ALA A 124 14.31 -7.63 -5.27
CA ALA A 124 14.72 -7.08 -6.56
C ALA A 124 15.35 -5.69 -6.39
N LEU A 125 14.69 -4.81 -5.65
CA LEU A 125 15.21 -3.47 -5.35
C LEU A 125 16.53 -3.52 -4.57
N ALA A 126 16.67 -4.45 -3.62
CA ALA A 126 17.93 -4.66 -2.92
C ALA A 126 19.06 -5.12 -3.87
N ALA A 127 18.77 -6.02 -4.82
CA ALA A 127 19.74 -6.46 -5.82
C ALA A 127 20.18 -5.32 -6.76
N ASP A 128 19.24 -4.46 -7.19
CA ASP A 128 19.53 -3.29 -8.01
C ASP A 128 20.41 -2.27 -7.29
N GLN A 129 20.14 -2.00 -6.01
CA GLN A 129 21.01 -1.15 -5.20
C GLN A 129 22.40 -1.75 -5.00
N LEU A 130 22.49 -3.06 -4.78
CA LEU A 130 23.78 -3.75 -4.68
C LEU A 130 24.60 -3.58 -5.97
N ALA A 131 23.97 -3.72 -7.13
CA ALA A 131 24.61 -3.51 -8.43
C ALA A 131 25.10 -2.07 -8.59
N ALA A 132 24.27 -1.08 -8.22
CA ALA A 132 24.63 0.34 -8.27
C ALA A 132 25.81 0.68 -7.35
N ILE A 133 25.83 0.16 -6.12
CA ILE A 133 26.93 0.35 -5.17
C ILE A 133 28.22 -0.28 -5.70
N ARG A 134 28.15 -1.51 -6.23
CA ARG A 134 29.33 -2.19 -6.80
C ARG A 134 29.88 -1.48 -8.05
N ALA A 135 29.03 -0.79 -8.81
CA ALA A 135 29.45 -0.02 -9.98
C ALA A 135 30.38 1.16 -9.63
N LEU A 136 30.33 1.66 -8.39
CA LEU A 136 31.26 2.69 -7.91
C LEU A 136 32.70 2.19 -7.76
N LYS A 137 32.91 0.86 -7.73
CA LYS A 137 34.23 0.21 -7.65
C LYS A 137 35.10 0.71 -6.48
N LEU A 138 34.47 1.05 -5.35
CA LEU A 138 35.16 1.47 -4.13
C LEU A 138 35.65 0.23 -3.35
N PRO A 139 36.97 -0.01 -3.24
CA PRO A 139 37.51 -1.24 -2.63
C PRO A 139 37.23 -1.36 -1.12
N THR A 140 36.94 -0.24 -0.46
CA THR A 140 36.58 -0.20 0.96
C THR A 140 35.14 -0.66 1.23
N VAL A 141 34.29 -0.71 0.20
CA VAL A 141 32.86 -1.02 0.37
C VAL A 141 32.64 -2.50 0.07
N ARG A 142 32.23 -3.25 1.11
CA ARG A 142 31.87 -4.66 1.05
C ARG A 142 30.36 -4.77 1.22
N ALA A 143 29.65 -4.56 0.12
CA ALA A 143 28.19 -4.59 0.08
C ALA A 143 27.66 -5.99 -0.27
N GLU A 144 26.68 -6.48 0.49
CA GLU A 144 26.05 -7.80 0.27
C GLU A 144 24.57 -7.79 0.64
N THR A 145 23.77 -8.59 -0.07
CA THR A 145 22.38 -8.89 0.30
C THR A 145 22.33 -9.92 1.43
N TYR A 146 21.39 -9.75 2.35
CA TYR A 146 21.12 -10.66 3.44
C TYR A 146 19.60 -10.84 3.60
N ASP A 147 19.07 -11.85 2.92
CA ASP A 147 17.66 -12.20 2.83
C ASP A 147 17.44 -13.72 2.80
N GLY A 148 16.21 -14.15 2.55
CA GLY A 148 15.85 -15.57 2.47
C GLY A 148 16.57 -16.34 1.35
N ASP A 149 17.04 -15.68 0.29
CA ASP A 149 17.71 -16.31 -0.86
C ASP A 149 19.23 -16.33 -0.70
N THR A 150 19.74 -15.73 0.39
CA THR A 150 21.18 -15.70 0.69
C THR A 150 21.69 -17.08 1.06
N ASP A 151 22.67 -17.56 0.28
CA ASP A 151 23.36 -18.83 0.48
C ASP A 151 23.80 -19.03 1.94
N PRO A 152 23.38 -20.12 2.60
CA PRO A 152 23.73 -20.39 4.00
C PRO A 152 25.23 -20.36 4.29
N ALA A 153 26.09 -20.80 3.36
CA ALA A 153 27.54 -20.80 3.56
C ALA A 153 28.12 -19.37 3.58
N SER A 154 27.51 -18.46 2.81
CA SER A 154 27.90 -17.05 2.71
C SER A 154 27.46 -16.20 3.91
N ARG A 155 26.38 -16.60 4.62
CA ARG A 155 25.79 -15.80 5.72
C ARG A 155 26.78 -15.42 6.82
N ARG A 156 27.66 -16.35 7.21
CA ARG A 156 28.68 -16.09 8.23
C ARG A 156 29.66 -15.02 7.77
N TRP A 157 30.16 -15.13 6.54
CA TRP A 157 31.11 -14.16 6.01
C TRP A 157 30.49 -12.77 5.92
N ILE A 158 29.25 -12.67 5.43
CA ILE A 158 28.50 -11.41 5.29
C ILE A 158 28.38 -10.73 6.66
N ARG A 159 27.88 -11.46 7.67
CA ARG A 159 27.74 -10.93 9.03
C ARG A 159 29.06 -10.43 9.62
N ASP A 160 30.14 -11.15 9.38
CA ASP A 160 31.42 -10.90 10.02
C ASP A 160 32.24 -9.79 9.29
N HIS A 161 32.00 -9.54 7.99
CA HIS A 161 32.86 -8.70 7.14
C HIS A 161 32.16 -7.64 6.28
N ALA A 162 30.88 -7.80 5.94
CA ALA A 162 30.16 -6.81 5.14
C ALA A 162 29.96 -5.51 5.95
N ASN A 163 30.08 -4.37 5.28
CA ASN A 163 29.87 -3.05 5.89
C ASN A 163 28.69 -2.27 5.28
N PHE A 164 28.07 -2.81 4.23
CA PHE A 164 26.79 -2.36 3.71
C PHE A 164 25.88 -3.58 3.50
N ILE A 165 24.86 -3.74 4.33
CA ILE A 165 24.01 -4.93 4.32
C ILE A 165 22.62 -4.57 3.82
N LEU A 166 22.20 -5.21 2.73
CA LEU A 166 20.89 -5.01 2.12
C LEU A 166 19.95 -6.15 2.52
N ALA A 167 18.95 -5.84 3.35
CA ALA A 167 18.01 -6.79 3.91
C ALA A 167 16.55 -6.35 3.65
N ASN A 168 15.61 -7.13 4.14
CA ASN A 168 14.18 -6.81 4.15
C ASN A 168 13.62 -6.88 5.59
N PRO A 169 12.42 -6.32 5.86
CA PRO A 169 11.81 -6.38 7.19
C PRO A 169 11.67 -7.81 7.73
N ASP A 170 11.34 -8.78 6.87
CA ASP A 170 11.23 -10.19 7.21
C ASP A 170 12.55 -10.75 7.78
N MET A 171 13.68 -10.47 7.12
CA MET A 171 14.99 -10.95 7.53
C MET A 171 15.52 -10.19 8.75
N LEU A 172 15.21 -8.91 8.88
CA LEU A 172 15.47 -8.15 10.10
C LEU A 172 14.73 -8.79 11.29
N HIS A 173 13.46 -9.16 11.09
CA HIS A 173 12.60 -9.76 12.10
C HIS A 173 13.01 -11.17 12.51
N PHE A 174 13.25 -12.08 11.56
CA PHE A 174 13.50 -13.49 11.85
C PHE A 174 14.99 -13.81 12.05
N GLY A 175 15.88 -13.12 11.34
CA GLY A 175 17.27 -13.52 11.24
C GLY A 175 18.28 -12.61 11.94
N ILE A 176 18.00 -11.30 12.02
CA ILE A 176 18.95 -10.33 12.59
C ILE A 176 18.64 -10.04 14.06
N LEU A 177 17.43 -9.53 14.38
CA LEU A 177 17.11 -9.09 15.75
C LEU A 177 17.09 -10.22 16.78
N PRO A 178 16.43 -11.38 16.56
CA PRO A 178 16.43 -12.47 17.55
C PRO A 178 17.82 -13.05 17.80
N ASN A 179 18.73 -12.90 16.82
CA ASN A 179 20.10 -13.39 16.87
C ASN A 179 21.11 -12.26 17.09
N HIS A 180 20.70 -11.14 17.68
CA HIS A 180 21.51 -9.91 17.78
C HIS A 180 22.89 -10.13 18.41
N ALA A 181 23.05 -11.13 19.29
CA ALA A 181 24.35 -11.52 19.85
C ALA A 181 25.38 -11.91 18.79
N TRP A 182 24.96 -12.61 17.72
CA TRP A 182 25.85 -12.92 16.59
C TRP A 182 26.17 -11.68 15.76
N TRP A 183 25.31 -10.67 15.81
CA TRP A 183 25.43 -9.39 15.12
C TRP A 183 26.04 -8.29 15.99
N ALA A 184 26.62 -8.62 17.16
CA ALA A 184 27.11 -7.62 18.11
C ALA A 184 28.13 -6.64 17.49
N ARG A 185 29.04 -7.13 16.63
CA ARG A 185 30.01 -6.28 15.91
C ARG A 185 29.32 -5.33 14.93
N PHE A 186 28.28 -5.80 14.26
CA PHE A 186 27.49 -5.01 13.33
C PHE A 186 26.75 -3.89 14.08
N PHE A 187 26.02 -4.22 15.15
CA PHE A 187 25.24 -3.22 15.90
C PHE A 187 26.09 -2.15 16.58
N ARG A 188 27.30 -2.51 17.08
CA ARG A 188 28.25 -1.54 17.64
C ARG A 188 28.78 -0.52 16.63
N ARG A 189 28.72 -0.84 15.33
CA ARG A 189 29.26 -0.03 14.23
C ARG A 189 28.16 0.57 13.35
N LEU A 190 26.90 0.26 13.62
CA LEU A 190 25.78 0.65 12.79
C LEU A 190 25.57 2.16 12.89
N ARG A 191 25.84 2.87 11.81
CA ARG A 191 25.77 4.34 11.74
C ARG A 191 24.53 4.83 11.00
N TYR A 192 24.14 4.12 9.95
CA TYR A 192 22.97 4.47 9.14
C TYR A 192 22.03 3.28 8.98
N VAL A 193 20.73 3.56 9.06
CA VAL A 193 19.65 2.66 8.68
C VAL A 193 18.86 3.32 7.56
N ILE A 194 18.97 2.78 6.35
CA ILE A 194 18.26 3.26 5.18
C ILE A 194 16.96 2.48 5.06
N VAL A 195 15.84 3.18 4.89
CA VAL A 195 14.51 2.62 4.69
C VAL A 195 14.00 3.08 3.33
N ASP A 196 14.12 2.23 2.32
CA ASP A 196 13.69 2.59 0.96
C ASP A 196 12.20 2.30 0.75
N GLU A 197 11.59 3.03 -0.18
CA GLU A 197 10.17 2.98 -0.49
C GLU A 197 9.27 3.03 0.76
N ALA A 198 9.54 4.00 1.66
CA ALA A 198 8.94 4.04 2.99
C ALA A 198 7.40 4.09 3.01
N HIS A 199 6.76 4.60 1.94
CA HIS A 199 5.31 4.60 1.77
C HIS A 199 4.69 3.21 1.55
N SER A 200 5.50 2.21 1.19
CA SER A 200 5.04 0.82 1.05
C SER A 200 4.69 0.18 2.40
N TYR A 201 5.20 0.75 3.51
CA TYR A 201 4.94 0.30 4.87
C TYR A 201 3.66 0.92 5.44
N ARG A 202 2.50 0.48 4.93
CA ARG A 202 1.16 0.96 5.31
C ARG A 202 0.25 -0.16 5.86
N GLY A 203 -0.89 0.22 6.42
CA GLY A 203 -1.86 -0.69 7.04
C GLY A 203 -1.23 -1.53 8.15
N VAL A 204 -1.69 -2.78 8.28
CA VAL A 204 -1.17 -3.74 9.28
C VAL A 204 0.32 -4.04 9.05
N PHE A 205 0.78 -4.14 7.80
CA PHE A 205 2.20 -4.31 7.50
C PHE A 205 3.04 -3.12 7.98
N GLY A 206 2.55 -1.90 7.79
CA GLY A 206 3.14 -0.68 8.34
C GLY A 206 3.25 -0.72 9.86
N SER A 207 2.20 -1.17 10.56
CA SER A 207 2.21 -1.36 12.02
C SER A 207 3.27 -2.37 12.48
N HIS A 208 3.42 -3.48 11.75
CA HIS A 208 4.46 -4.47 12.00
C HIS A 208 5.87 -3.88 11.84
N VAL A 209 6.11 -3.18 10.73
CA VAL A 209 7.42 -2.54 10.47
C VAL A 209 7.70 -1.44 11.49
N ALA A 210 6.69 -0.69 11.93
CA ALA A 210 6.83 0.33 12.96
C ALA A 210 7.30 -0.28 14.30
N ASN A 211 6.72 -1.42 14.71
CA ASN A 211 7.14 -2.14 15.91
C ASN A 211 8.49 -2.84 15.74
N LEU A 212 8.83 -3.24 14.51
CA LEU A 212 10.16 -3.75 14.16
C LEU A 212 11.24 -2.66 14.29
N MET A 213 10.97 -1.42 13.86
CA MET A 213 11.90 -0.30 14.01
C MET A 213 12.15 0.05 15.48
N ARG A 214 11.12 -0.01 16.32
CA ARG A 214 11.25 0.16 17.78
C ARG A 214 12.16 -0.90 18.40
N ARG A 215 11.97 -2.17 18.03
CA ARG A 215 12.86 -3.27 18.46
C ARG A 215 14.30 -3.06 17.99
N LEU A 216 14.51 -2.67 16.73
CA LEU A 216 15.83 -2.35 16.18
C LEU A 216 16.51 -1.25 17.00
N ARG A 217 15.82 -0.15 17.30
CA ARG A 217 16.35 0.95 18.11
C ARG A 217 16.75 0.49 19.51
N ARG A 218 15.95 -0.38 20.13
CA ARG A 218 16.26 -0.98 21.44
C ARG A 218 17.57 -1.76 21.43
N ILE A 219 17.75 -2.59 20.40
CA ILE A 219 18.97 -3.39 20.22
C ILE A 219 20.17 -2.48 19.92
N CYS A 220 20.01 -1.45 19.09
CA CYS A 220 21.06 -0.47 18.82
C CYS A 220 21.49 0.27 20.09
N ALA A 221 20.54 0.68 20.93
CA ALA A 221 20.81 1.34 22.21
C ALA A 221 21.60 0.42 23.16
N TYR A 222 21.23 -0.86 23.24
CA TYR A 222 21.95 -1.87 24.04
C TYR A 222 23.42 -2.04 23.62
N TYR A 223 23.71 -2.00 22.31
CA TYR A 223 25.06 -2.12 21.78
C TYR A 223 25.84 -0.80 21.70
N SER A 224 25.24 0.32 22.08
CA SER A 224 25.87 1.65 22.12
C SER A 224 26.00 2.23 23.55
N PRO A 225 26.46 1.47 24.57
CA PRO A 225 26.58 2.01 25.92
C PRO A 225 27.76 2.99 26.02
N GLY A 226 27.51 4.24 26.41
CA GLY A 226 28.57 5.19 26.79
C GLY A 226 28.76 6.44 25.93
N GLY A 227 27.84 6.76 25.00
CA GLY A 227 27.80 8.09 24.36
C GLY A 227 28.80 8.32 23.21
N SER A 228 29.42 7.27 22.67
CA SER A 228 30.30 7.38 21.49
C SER A 228 29.57 7.76 20.19
N HIS A 229 28.26 7.46 20.09
CA HIS A 229 27.34 8.03 19.08
C HIS A 229 25.87 7.88 19.58
N PRO A 230 24.95 8.81 19.29
CA PRO A 230 23.54 8.79 19.74
C PRO A 230 22.62 7.67 19.15
N GLY A 231 23.18 6.57 18.64
CA GLY A 231 22.46 5.55 17.86
C GLY A 231 22.49 5.83 16.35
N PRO A 232 21.94 4.93 15.50
CA PRO A 232 22.02 5.11 14.05
C PRO A 232 21.09 6.22 13.56
N VAL A 233 21.52 6.91 12.49
CA VAL A 233 20.69 7.87 11.75
C VAL A 233 19.80 7.12 10.77
N PHE A 234 18.50 7.36 10.83
CA PHE A 234 17.53 6.78 9.91
C PHE A 234 17.35 7.67 8.69
N ILE A 235 17.54 7.11 7.50
CA ILE A 235 17.37 7.80 6.22
C ILE A 235 16.28 7.07 5.43
N ALA A 236 15.16 7.71 5.17
CA ALA A 236 14.12 7.16 4.31
C ALA A 236 14.16 7.74 2.90
N ALA A 237 13.85 6.91 1.93
CA ALA A 237 13.46 7.34 0.60
C ALA A 237 11.99 6.94 0.37
N SER A 238 11.22 7.86 -0.19
CA SER A 238 9.82 7.65 -0.51
C SER A 238 9.47 8.37 -1.81
N ALA A 239 8.41 7.93 -2.48
CA ALA A 239 7.69 8.78 -3.40
C ALA A 239 7.14 10.02 -2.67
N THR A 240 6.75 11.03 -3.44
CA THR A 240 6.03 12.21 -2.94
C THR A 240 4.90 11.75 -2.03
N ALA A 241 4.83 12.28 -0.82
CA ALA A 241 3.83 11.94 0.20
C ALA A 241 3.46 13.21 0.97
N SER A 242 2.23 13.32 1.48
CA SER A 242 1.86 14.37 2.42
C SER A 242 2.45 14.07 3.78
N GLU A 243 2.96 15.11 4.46
CA GLU A 243 3.51 15.02 5.81
C GLU A 243 4.57 13.91 6.01
N PRO A 244 5.55 13.74 5.09
CA PRO A 244 6.44 12.57 5.08
C PRO A 244 7.27 12.48 6.36
N GLY A 245 7.63 13.62 6.97
CA GLY A 245 8.33 13.66 8.25
C GLY A 245 7.49 13.08 9.41
N GLN A 246 6.18 13.35 9.44
CA GLN A 246 5.28 12.79 10.46
C GLN A 246 5.07 11.29 10.25
N SER A 247 4.79 10.86 9.01
CA SER A 247 4.58 9.44 8.70
C SER A 247 5.84 8.60 8.98
N PHE A 248 7.01 9.04 8.50
CA PHE A 248 8.26 8.32 8.77
C PHE A 248 8.64 8.40 10.26
N GLY A 249 8.41 9.54 10.92
CA GLY A 249 8.62 9.68 12.34
C GLY A 249 7.77 8.72 13.18
N ARG A 250 6.51 8.50 12.80
CA ARG A 250 5.62 7.48 13.39
C ARG A 250 6.13 6.05 13.14
N LEU A 251 6.67 5.79 11.96
CA LEU A 251 7.25 4.50 11.58
C LEU A 251 8.45 4.16 12.47
N ILE A 252 9.43 5.07 12.60
CA ILE A 252 10.65 4.81 13.39
C ILE A 252 10.52 5.14 14.89
N GLY A 253 9.44 5.83 15.28
CA GLY A 253 9.19 6.32 16.64
C GLY A 253 10.13 7.45 17.08
N ALA A 254 10.60 8.30 16.16
CA ALA A 254 11.55 9.38 16.43
C ALA A 254 11.30 10.60 15.52
N PRO A 255 11.75 11.80 15.89
CA PRO A 255 11.65 12.99 15.04
C PRO A 255 12.42 12.81 13.71
N VAL A 256 11.86 13.36 12.64
CA VAL A 256 12.38 13.25 11.26
C VAL A 256 12.25 14.60 10.55
N GLN A 257 13.30 14.98 9.82
CA GLN A 257 13.30 16.11 8.88
C GLN A 257 12.87 15.66 7.48
N ALA A 258 12.01 16.42 6.83
CA ALA A 258 11.52 16.11 5.48
C ALA A 258 12.23 16.94 4.40
N VAL A 259 12.66 16.28 3.33
CA VAL A 259 13.09 16.90 2.08
C VAL A 259 12.13 16.47 0.97
N SER A 260 11.21 17.36 0.62
CA SER A 260 10.11 17.07 -0.33
C SER A 260 10.19 17.86 -1.63
N GLU A 261 11.04 18.89 -1.69
CA GLU A 261 11.25 19.66 -2.91
C GLU A 261 12.11 18.83 -3.88
N ASP A 262 11.55 18.50 -5.03
CA ASP A 262 12.24 17.71 -6.04
C ASP A 262 12.84 18.62 -7.11
N SER A 263 14.16 18.52 -7.25
CA SER A 263 14.98 19.37 -8.10
C SER A 263 15.62 18.64 -9.28
N SER A 264 15.18 17.40 -9.57
CA SER A 264 15.63 16.66 -10.76
C SER A 264 14.91 17.13 -12.03
N PRO A 265 15.51 16.98 -13.22
CA PRO A 265 14.82 17.28 -14.47
C PRO A 265 13.71 16.27 -14.76
N HIS A 266 12.63 16.71 -15.40
CA HIS A 266 11.52 15.87 -15.86
C HIS A 266 10.91 16.46 -17.14
N GLY A 267 10.57 15.62 -18.12
CA GLY A 267 9.87 16.04 -19.35
C GLY A 267 8.42 16.47 -19.09
N SER A 268 7.69 16.93 -20.09
CA SER A 268 6.25 17.11 -19.91
C SER A 268 5.52 15.77 -20.08
N THR A 269 4.52 15.49 -19.24
CA THR A 269 3.71 14.26 -19.37
C THR A 269 2.25 14.62 -19.53
N THR A 270 1.66 14.21 -20.64
CA THR A 270 0.21 14.32 -20.89
C THR A 270 -0.48 13.11 -20.27
N VAL A 271 -1.43 13.33 -19.38
CA VAL A 271 -2.20 12.28 -18.70
C VAL A 271 -3.64 12.31 -19.19
N ALA A 272 -4.03 11.25 -19.91
CA ALA A 272 -5.37 11.02 -20.43
C ALA A 272 -6.21 10.20 -19.43
N PHE A 273 -7.44 10.64 -19.19
CA PHE A 273 -8.43 9.94 -18.37
C PHE A 273 -9.43 9.25 -19.28
N TRP A 274 -9.44 7.92 -19.25
CA TRP A 274 -10.13 7.07 -20.20
C TRP A 274 -11.18 6.23 -19.49
N GLU A 275 -12.45 6.41 -19.87
CA GLU A 275 -13.57 5.63 -19.34
C GLU A 275 -14.08 4.64 -20.40
N PRO A 276 -13.99 3.32 -20.16
CA PRO A 276 -14.52 2.34 -21.09
C PRO A 276 -16.03 2.51 -21.34
N ALA A 277 -16.45 2.33 -22.59
CA ALA A 277 -17.85 2.47 -22.99
C ALA A 277 -18.76 1.39 -22.37
N LEU A 278 -20.02 1.73 -22.14
CA LEU A 278 -21.06 0.74 -21.86
C LEU A 278 -21.27 -0.18 -23.06
N THR A 279 -21.49 -1.45 -22.78
CA THR A 279 -21.81 -2.46 -23.79
C THR A 279 -23.28 -2.87 -23.70
N GLU A 280 -23.75 -3.63 -24.68
CA GLU A 280 -25.07 -4.26 -24.63
C GLU A 280 -25.13 -5.49 -23.72
N LEU A 281 -23.99 -5.93 -23.18
CA LEU A 281 -23.94 -7.02 -22.20
C LEU A 281 -24.61 -6.62 -20.90
N ARG A 282 -25.28 -7.59 -20.27
CA ARG A 282 -26.07 -7.41 -19.05
C ARG A 282 -25.50 -8.28 -17.93
N GLY A 283 -25.14 -7.64 -16.82
CA GLY A 283 -24.63 -8.28 -15.62
C GLY A 283 -25.71 -8.66 -14.62
N GLU A 284 -25.34 -8.71 -13.34
CA GLU A 284 -26.27 -8.97 -12.24
C GLU A 284 -27.44 -7.99 -12.26
N ASN A 285 -28.65 -8.51 -12.03
CA ASN A 285 -29.90 -7.75 -12.01
C ASN A 285 -30.19 -6.94 -13.29
N GLY A 286 -29.61 -7.33 -14.44
CA GLY A 286 -29.86 -6.69 -15.73
C GLY A 286 -29.12 -5.37 -15.97
N ALA A 287 -28.16 -5.03 -15.12
CA ALA A 287 -27.34 -3.82 -15.26
C ALA A 287 -26.50 -3.88 -16.55
N LYS A 288 -26.36 -2.77 -17.28
CA LYS A 288 -25.41 -2.68 -18.40
C LYS A 288 -23.98 -2.77 -17.84
N GLU A 289 -23.13 -3.51 -18.54
CA GLU A 289 -21.72 -3.63 -18.18
C GLU A 289 -20.84 -2.79 -19.09
N ARG A 290 -19.83 -2.13 -18.51
CA ARG A 290 -18.76 -1.48 -19.26
C ARG A 290 -17.85 -2.53 -19.89
N ARG A 291 -17.24 -2.17 -21.02
CA ARG A 291 -16.12 -2.94 -21.55
C ARG A 291 -15.02 -3.02 -20.48
N THR A 292 -14.41 -4.17 -20.32
CA THR A 292 -13.43 -4.38 -19.25
C THR A 292 -12.17 -3.55 -19.49
N ALA A 293 -11.58 -3.02 -18.41
CA ALA A 293 -10.30 -2.31 -18.47
C ALA A 293 -9.17 -3.17 -19.09
N VAL A 294 -9.24 -4.50 -18.92
CA VAL A 294 -8.31 -5.46 -19.56
C VAL A 294 -8.41 -5.39 -21.08
N ALA A 295 -9.62 -5.50 -21.63
CA ALA A 295 -9.84 -5.49 -23.07
C ALA A 295 -9.48 -4.12 -23.67
N GLU A 296 -9.89 -3.04 -22.99
CA GLU A 296 -9.60 -1.68 -23.43
C GLU A 296 -8.09 -1.39 -23.43
N THR A 297 -7.40 -1.75 -22.34
CA THR A 297 -5.94 -1.55 -22.24
C THR A 297 -5.17 -2.39 -23.25
N ALA A 298 -5.66 -3.58 -23.61
CA ALA A 298 -5.02 -4.41 -24.64
C ALA A 298 -5.10 -3.77 -26.03
N ASP A 299 -6.22 -3.15 -26.38
CA ASP A 299 -6.37 -2.39 -27.63
C ASP A 299 -5.42 -1.18 -27.66
N LEU A 300 -5.37 -0.41 -26.56
CA LEU A 300 -4.46 0.73 -26.41
C LEU A 300 -2.99 0.32 -26.55
N LEU A 301 -2.60 -0.78 -25.88
CA LEU A 301 -1.25 -1.32 -25.97
C LEU A 301 -0.90 -1.76 -27.39
N ALA A 302 -1.83 -2.42 -28.10
CA ALA A 302 -1.63 -2.81 -29.49
C ALA A 302 -1.45 -1.59 -30.40
N ASN A 303 -2.27 -0.55 -30.25
CA ASN A 303 -2.16 0.68 -31.05
C ASN A 303 -0.80 1.38 -30.84
N LEU A 304 -0.36 1.53 -29.59
CA LEU A 304 0.92 2.16 -29.26
C LEU A 304 2.11 1.34 -29.78
N VAL A 305 2.09 0.01 -29.60
CA VAL A 305 3.15 -0.88 -30.09
C VAL A 305 3.19 -0.91 -31.63
N SER A 306 2.05 -0.86 -32.31
CA SER A 306 1.98 -0.76 -33.78
C SER A 306 2.66 0.51 -34.30
N SER A 307 2.61 1.59 -33.52
CA SER A 307 3.29 2.86 -33.77
C SER A 307 4.72 2.89 -33.24
N ARG A 308 5.29 1.74 -32.88
CA ARG A 308 6.65 1.57 -32.32
C ARG A 308 6.90 2.37 -31.03
N THR A 309 5.84 2.73 -30.30
CA THR A 309 5.91 3.47 -29.03
C THR A 309 6.21 2.51 -27.88
N ARG A 310 7.28 2.75 -27.12
CA ARG A 310 7.68 1.90 -26.00
C ARG A 310 6.72 2.11 -24.83
N THR A 311 5.97 1.07 -24.51
CA THR A 311 4.80 1.15 -23.64
C THR A 311 4.85 0.12 -22.52
N ILE A 312 4.49 0.55 -21.31
CA ILE A 312 4.18 -0.36 -20.20
C ILE A 312 2.71 -0.23 -19.82
N ALA A 313 2.03 -1.35 -19.57
CA ALA A 313 0.65 -1.41 -19.13
C ALA A 313 0.56 -2.05 -17.74
N PHE A 314 0.24 -1.25 -16.72
CA PHE A 314 0.06 -1.69 -15.34
C PHE A 314 -1.37 -2.19 -15.09
N ILE A 315 -1.51 -3.29 -14.35
CA ILE A 315 -2.80 -3.81 -13.88
C ILE A 315 -2.65 -4.55 -12.55
N LYS A 316 -3.63 -4.50 -11.65
CA LYS A 316 -3.51 -5.16 -10.32
C LYS A 316 -3.31 -6.68 -10.40
N SER A 317 -3.98 -7.36 -11.32
CA SER A 317 -4.09 -8.82 -11.28
C SER A 317 -3.08 -9.52 -12.18
N ARG A 318 -2.48 -10.62 -11.69
CA ARG A 318 -1.55 -11.46 -12.47
C ARG A 318 -2.22 -12.02 -13.73
N ARG A 319 -3.49 -12.45 -13.61
CA ARG A 319 -4.29 -12.93 -14.75
C ARG A 319 -4.54 -11.80 -15.75
N GLY A 320 -4.88 -10.61 -15.27
CA GLY A 320 -5.08 -9.43 -16.12
C GLY A 320 -3.83 -9.08 -16.93
N ALA A 321 -2.64 -9.14 -16.34
CA ALA A 321 -1.39 -8.85 -17.06
C ALA A 321 -1.13 -9.84 -18.21
N GLU A 322 -1.36 -11.13 -17.96
CA GLU A 322 -1.27 -12.17 -19.01
C GLU A 322 -2.34 -11.97 -20.10
N SER A 323 -3.57 -11.63 -19.72
CA SER A 323 -4.66 -11.37 -20.65
C SER A 323 -4.41 -10.15 -21.54
N ILE A 324 -3.94 -9.02 -20.99
CA ILE A 324 -3.61 -7.82 -21.77
C ILE A 324 -2.54 -8.16 -22.81
N SER A 325 -1.45 -8.81 -22.39
CA SER A 325 -0.36 -9.22 -23.27
C SER A 325 -0.83 -10.16 -24.38
N SER A 326 -1.63 -11.18 -24.04
CA SER A 326 -2.15 -12.16 -25.00
C SER A 326 -3.09 -11.54 -26.03
N ILE A 327 -4.03 -10.69 -25.59
CA ILE A 327 -4.98 -10.00 -26.48
C ILE A 327 -4.22 -9.04 -27.40
N ALA A 328 -3.30 -8.24 -26.86
CA ALA A 328 -2.48 -7.31 -27.65
C ALA A 328 -1.65 -8.04 -28.70
N LYS A 329 -1.04 -9.19 -28.37
CA LYS A 329 -0.31 -10.03 -29.34
C LYS A 329 -1.19 -10.48 -30.50
N ARG A 330 -2.41 -10.93 -30.22
CA ARG A 330 -3.35 -11.35 -31.27
C ARG A 330 -3.73 -10.19 -32.19
N LEU A 331 -4.03 -9.02 -31.62
CA LEU A 331 -4.36 -7.82 -32.40
C LEU A 331 -3.16 -7.36 -33.26
N LEU A 332 -1.94 -7.45 -32.72
CA LEU A 332 -0.72 -7.09 -33.44
C LEU A 332 -0.39 -8.07 -34.58
N ASP A 333 -0.69 -9.36 -34.42
CA ASP A 333 -0.45 -10.38 -35.44
C ASP A 333 -1.28 -10.12 -36.71
N GLU A 334 -2.49 -9.56 -36.55
CA GLU A 334 -3.35 -9.14 -37.66
C GLU A 334 -2.79 -7.95 -38.45
N VAL A 335 -1.89 -7.15 -37.85
CA VAL A 335 -1.34 -5.92 -38.42
C VAL A 335 0.11 -6.10 -38.93
N ASP A 336 0.99 -6.66 -38.11
CA ASP A 336 2.41 -6.94 -38.42
C ASP A 336 2.88 -8.17 -37.62
N PRO A 337 3.08 -9.33 -38.26
CA PRO A 337 3.50 -10.58 -37.59
C PRO A 337 4.85 -10.51 -36.86
N SER A 338 5.66 -9.45 -37.06
CA SER A 338 6.91 -9.24 -36.32
C SER A 338 6.72 -8.62 -34.93
N LEU A 339 5.56 -8.01 -34.67
CA LEU A 339 5.27 -7.28 -33.43
C LEU A 339 4.88 -8.15 -32.23
N PRO A 340 4.15 -9.28 -32.36
CA PRO A 340 3.74 -10.09 -31.21
C PRO A 340 4.88 -10.55 -30.31
N GLN A 341 6.06 -10.83 -30.89
CA GLN A 341 7.25 -11.24 -30.13
C GLN A 341 7.90 -10.10 -29.34
N ARG A 342 7.54 -8.84 -29.66
CA ARG A 342 8.03 -7.64 -28.96
C ARG A 342 7.10 -7.21 -27.82
N VAL A 343 6.11 -8.03 -27.49
CA VAL A 343 5.20 -7.84 -26.35
C VAL A 343 5.36 -8.98 -25.36
N ALA A 344 5.35 -8.68 -24.06
CA ALA A 344 5.40 -9.69 -23.01
C ALA A 344 4.55 -9.32 -21.79
N ALA A 345 4.23 -10.31 -20.96
CA ALA A 345 3.75 -10.06 -19.61
C ALA A 345 4.94 -10.08 -18.63
N TYR A 346 4.83 -9.43 -17.49
CA TYR A 346 5.80 -9.47 -16.39
C TYR A 346 5.07 -9.54 -15.04
N ARG A 347 5.39 -10.54 -14.22
CA ARG A 347 4.83 -10.69 -12.87
C ARG A 347 5.86 -11.25 -11.90
N SER A 348 5.66 -10.95 -10.61
CA SER A 348 6.55 -11.38 -9.53
C SER A 348 6.67 -12.91 -9.36
N GLY A 349 5.69 -13.67 -9.88
CA GLY A 349 5.69 -15.14 -9.84
C GLY A 349 6.57 -15.84 -10.88
N TYR A 350 7.22 -15.10 -11.78
CA TYR A 350 8.19 -15.66 -12.72
C TYR A 350 9.51 -16.02 -12.04
N LEU A 351 10.19 -17.01 -12.62
CA LEU A 351 11.51 -17.42 -12.16
C LEU A 351 12.49 -16.23 -12.22
N PRO A 352 13.48 -16.15 -11.32
CA PRO A 352 14.45 -15.06 -11.32
C PRO A 352 15.16 -14.86 -12.67
N GLU A 353 15.46 -15.95 -13.39
CA GLU A 353 16.11 -15.91 -14.70
C GLU A 353 15.19 -15.33 -15.79
N GLU A 354 13.91 -15.70 -15.79
CA GLU A 354 12.89 -15.17 -16.72
C GLU A 354 12.71 -13.66 -16.51
N ARG A 355 12.61 -13.22 -15.26
CA ARG A 355 12.49 -11.79 -14.93
C ARG A 355 13.68 -10.99 -15.44
N ARG A 356 14.91 -11.47 -15.19
CA ARG A 356 16.14 -10.83 -15.69
C ARG A 356 16.21 -10.75 -17.22
N ALA A 357 15.74 -11.79 -17.92
CA ALA A 357 15.68 -11.78 -19.37
C ALA A 357 14.70 -10.72 -19.90
N LEU A 358 13.49 -10.66 -19.33
CA LEU A 358 12.48 -9.65 -19.69
C LEU A 358 12.95 -8.22 -19.36
N GLU A 359 13.54 -8.02 -18.19
CA GLU A 359 14.12 -6.73 -17.77
C GLU A 359 15.21 -6.26 -18.74
N LYS A 360 16.09 -7.18 -19.16
CA LYS A 360 17.13 -6.89 -20.15
C LYS A 360 16.53 -6.54 -21.51
N ALA A 361 15.56 -7.31 -21.98
CA ALA A 361 14.89 -7.10 -23.26
C ALA A 361 14.09 -5.78 -23.30
N LEU A 362 13.51 -5.39 -22.16
CA LEU A 362 12.84 -4.11 -22.00
C LEU A 362 13.85 -2.95 -22.00
N ARG A 363 14.98 -3.09 -21.30
CA ARG A 363 16.06 -2.08 -21.25
C ARG A 363 16.73 -1.88 -22.61
N SER A 364 16.96 -2.96 -23.36
CA SER A 364 17.58 -2.92 -24.69
C SER A 364 16.65 -2.39 -25.79
N GLY A 365 15.34 -2.32 -25.53
CA GLY A 365 14.33 -1.94 -26.53
C GLY A 365 13.93 -3.09 -27.46
N GLU A 366 14.33 -4.32 -27.17
CA GLU A 366 13.86 -5.52 -27.88
C GLU A 366 12.34 -5.68 -27.69
N LEU A 367 11.88 -5.51 -26.44
CA LEU A 367 10.45 -5.38 -26.13
C LEU A 367 9.98 -3.93 -26.33
N LEU A 368 8.87 -3.78 -27.04
CA LEU A 368 8.13 -2.52 -27.19
C LEU A 368 6.97 -2.40 -26.21
N GLY A 369 6.36 -3.53 -25.82
CA GLY A 369 5.19 -3.55 -24.95
C GLY A 369 5.36 -4.51 -23.80
N VAL A 370 5.11 -4.08 -22.57
CA VAL A 370 5.05 -5.00 -21.43
C VAL A 370 3.78 -4.74 -20.62
N SER A 371 2.99 -5.79 -20.37
CA SER A 371 1.93 -5.73 -19.36
C SER A 371 2.45 -6.27 -18.03
N SER A 372 2.26 -5.54 -16.93
CA SER A 372 2.77 -5.94 -15.63
C SER A 372 1.84 -5.62 -14.48
N THR A 373 2.02 -6.34 -13.38
CA THR A 373 1.50 -5.91 -12.08
C THR A 373 2.34 -4.78 -11.50
N SER A 374 2.13 -4.43 -10.23
CA SER A 374 3.05 -3.55 -9.48
C SER A 374 4.49 -4.10 -9.37
N ALA A 375 4.80 -5.24 -9.97
CA ALA A 375 6.13 -5.81 -9.97
C ALA A 375 7.15 -4.95 -10.74
N LEU A 376 6.71 -4.18 -11.75
CA LEU A 376 7.54 -3.17 -12.44
C LEU A 376 7.32 -1.74 -11.92
N GLU A 377 6.45 -1.56 -10.93
CA GLU A 377 6.21 -0.26 -10.29
C GLU A 377 7.42 0.17 -9.46
N LEU A 378 8.14 -0.79 -8.88
CA LEU A 378 9.27 -0.58 -7.97
C LEU A 378 10.53 -1.30 -8.46
N GLY A 379 11.69 -0.66 -8.27
CA GLY A 379 12.98 -1.36 -8.21
C GLY A 379 13.61 -1.86 -9.50
N ILE A 380 13.18 -1.42 -10.69
CA ILE A 380 13.94 -1.59 -11.94
C ILE A 380 14.10 -0.25 -12.64
N ASP A 381 15.31 0.04 -13.11
CA ASP A 381 15.59 1.21 -13.93
C ASP A 381 15.13 1.00 -15.38
N ILE A 382 13.82 1.14 -15.61
CA ILE A 382 13.17 1.10 -16.93
C ILE A 382 12.99 2.53 -17.46
N SER A 383 14.09 3.27 -17.50
CA SER A 383 14.12 4.63 -18.02
C SER A 383 13.89 4.68 -19.53
N GLY A 384 13.06 5.63 -20.00
CA GLY A 384 12.91 5.93 -21.42
C GLY A 384 11.74 5.22 -22.12
N LEU A 385 10.62 5.06 -21.41
CA LEU A 385 9.35 4.71 -22.03
C LEU A 385 8.67 5.96 -22.58
N ASP A 386 7.98 5.79 -23.70
CA ASP A 386 7.24 6.85 -24.40
C ASP A 386 5.80 6.94 -23.89
N ALA A 387 5.24 5.80 -23.46
CA ALA A 387 3.87 5.68 -22.97
C ALA A 387 3.71 4.78 -21.75
N VAL A 388 2.77 5.13 -20.87
CA VAL A 388 2.32 4.30 -19.74
C VAL A 388 0.81 4.15 -19.78
N LEU A 389 0.31 2.93 -19.63
CA LEU A 389 -1.11 2.65 -19.43
C LEU A 389 -1.31 2.15 -18.00
N VAL A 390 -2.30 2.69 -17.29
CA VAL A 390 -2.66 2.27 -15.93
C VAL A 390 -4.10 1.75 -15.98
N ALA A 391 -4.25 0.43 -15.96
CA ALA A 391 -5.54 -0.26 -15.99
C ALA A 391 -6.11 -0.39 -14.57
N GLY A 392 -6.97 0.57 -14.24
CA GLY A 392 -7.63 0.73 -12.97
C GLY A 392 -6.78 1.44 -11.91
N TRP A 393 -7.42 1.99 -10.87
CA TRP A 393 -6.72 2.73 -9.80
C TRP A 393 -5.69 1.86 -9.09
N PRO A 394 -4.40 2.20 -9.06
CA PRO A 394 -3.36 1.33 -8.48
C PRO A 394 -3.41 1.23 -6.95
N GLY A 395 -4.35 1.93 -6.30
CA GLY A 395 -4.60 1.88 -4.86
C GLY A 395 -4.25 3.18 -4.15
N THR A 396 -3.24 3.91 -4.62
CA THR A 396 -2.83 5.20 -4.04
C THR A 396 -2.39 6.20 -5.12
N ARG A 397 -2.46 7.51 -4.82
CA ARG A 397 -1.88 8.53 -5.71
C ARG A 397 -0.38 8.30 -5.88
N ALA A 398 0.32 7.91 -4.81
CA ALA A 398 1.75 7.59 -4.84
C ALA A 398 2.07 6.57 -5.94
N SER A 399 1.37 5.44 -5.95
CA SER A 399 1.53 4.38 -6.95
C SER A 399 1.18 4.86 -8.35
N LEU A 400 0.12 5.65 -8.53
CA LEU A 400 -0.21 6.24 -9.83
C LEU A 400 0.93 7.12 -10.35
N PHE A 401 1.42 8.05 -9.53
CA PHE A 401 2.53 8.93 -9.88
C PHE A 401 3.84 8.14 -10.13
N GLN A 402 4.08 7.06 -9.39
CA GLN A 402 5.21 6.18 -9.63
C GLN A 402 5.12 5.48 -10.98
N GLN A 403 3.94 4.97 -11.34
CA GLN A 403 3.68 4.28 -12.60
C GLN A 403 3.79 5.24 -13.79
N ILE A 404 3.11 6.40 -13.76
CA ILE A 404 3.18 7.38 -14.86
C ILE A 404 4.58 8.02 -14.98
N GLY A 405 5.30 8.17 -13.86
CA GLY A 405 6.69 8.64 -13.84
C GLY A 405 7.71 7.65 -14.44
N ARG A 406 7.26 6.49 -14.94
CA ARG A 406 8.07 5.59 -15.78
C ARG A 406 8.22 6.13 -17.21
N ALA A 407 7.34 7.02 -17.64
CA ALA A 407 7.41 7.71 -18.93
C ALA A 407 8.22 9.04 -18.82
N GLY A 408 8.81 9.51 -19.92
CA GLY A 408 9.26 10.92 -20.02
C GLY A 408 10.63 11.26 -19.40
N ARG A 409 11.60 10.33 -19.40
CA ARG A 409 12.96 10.61 -18.92
C ARG A 409 13.84 11.32 -19.95
N ALA A 410 14.84 12.07 -19.47
CA ALA A 410 15.79 12.88 -20.25
C ALA A 410 15.19 14.09 -20.99
N GLY A 411 14.09 14.64 -20.48
CA GLY A 411 13.44 15.83 -21.04
C GLY A 411 12.58 15.55 -22.27
N GLN A 412 12.35 14.29 -22.61
CA GLN A 412 11.40 13.89 -23.65
C GLN A 412 9.98 13.92 -23.09
N ASP A 413 9.05 14.35 -23.94
CA ASP A 413 7.63 14.34 -23.62
C ASP A 413 7.08 12.91 -23.64
N ALA A 414 6.08 12.63 -22.81
CA ALA A 414 5.47 11.32 -22.73
C ALA A 414 3.95 11.38 -22.55
N ILE A 415 3.29 10.25 -22.77
CA ILE A 415 1.87 10.08 -22.54
C ILE A 415 1.60 9.02 -21.46
N ALA A 416 0.64 9.30 -20.60
CA ALA A 416 0.07 8.32 -19.68
C ALA A 416 -1.44 8.24 -19.89
N ALA A 417 -2.03 7.05 -19.80
CA ALA A 417 -3.47 6.88 -19.82
C ALA A 417 -3.95 6.13 -18.57
N PHE A 418 -4.84 6.74 -17.80
CA PHE A 418 -5.59 6.08 -16.74
C PHE A 418 -6.88 5.49 -17.33
N VAL A 419 -6.95 4.16 -17.38
CA VAL A 419 -8.08 3.41 -17.92
C VAL A 419 -8.93 2.94 -16.75
N ALA A 420 -10.07 3.59 -16.53
CA ALA A 420 -10.96 3.31 -15.40
C ALA A 420 -11.47 1.85 -15.44
N SER A 421 -11.42 1.15 -14.31
CA SER A 421 -12.14 -0.11 -14.13
C SER A 421 -13.62 0.13 -13.78
N ASP A 422 -14.36 -0.96 -13.63
CA ASP A 422 -15.74 -1.00 -13.17
C ASP A 422 -15.88 -0.80 -11.65
N ASP A 423 -15.01 0.02 -11.05
CA ASP A 423 -15.02 0.34 -9.61
C ASP A 423 -15.54 1.78 -9.38
N PRO A 424 -16.32 2.06 -8.32
CA PRO A 424 -16.85 3.39 -8.06
C PRO A 424 -15.78 4.47 -7.90
N LEU A 425 -14.61 4.12 -7.34
CA LEU A 425 -13.51 5.07 -7.21
C LEU A 425 -12.95 5.47 -8.56
N ASP A 426 -12.75 4.52 -9.47
CA ASP A 426 -12.23 4.77 -10.80
C ASP A 426 -13.18 5.67 -11.61
N THR A 427 -14.49 5.42 -11.51
CA THR A 427 -15.53 6.27 -12.11
C THR A 427 -15.55 7.68 -11.52
N TYR A 428 -15.28 7.83 -10.22
CA TYR A 428 -15.12 9.16 -9.63
C TYR A 428 -13.86 9.86 -10.16
N LEU A 429 -12.71 9.20 -10.08
CA LEU A 429 -11.41 9.77 -10.43
C LEU A 429 -11.29 10.15 -11.91
N VAL A 430 -11.92 9.39 -12.80
CA VAL A 430 -11.92 9.70 -14.23
C VAL A 430 -12.68 10.99 -14.56
N ASN A 431 -13.67 11.36 -13.74
CA ASN A 431 -14.48 12.58 -13.90
C ASN A 431 -14.02 13.74 -12.98
N HIS A 432 -13.16 13.45 -12.00
CA HIS A 432 -12.64 14.41 -11.02
C HIS A 432 -11.10 14.36 -10.97
N PRO A 433 -10.38 14.69 -12.05
CA PRO A 433 -8.93 14.63 -12.08
C PRO A 433 -8.27 15.57 -11.05
N GLU A 434 -8.95 16.62 -10.59
CA GLU A 434 -8.52 17.47 -9.48
C GLU A 434 -8.27 16.68 -8.17
N ALA A 435 -9.01 15.59 -7.95
CA ALA A 435 -8.82 14.73 -6.78
C ALA A 435 -7.49 13.96 -6.81
N ILE A 436 -6.82 13.92 -7.97
CA ILE A 436 -5.49 13.31 -8.16
C ILE A 436 -4.39 14.37 -8.16
N PHE A 437 -4.57 15.46 -8.93
CA PHE A 437 -3.50 16.43 -9.21
C PHE A 437 -3.49 17.63 -8.26
N ASP A 438 -4.65 18.05 -7.76
CA ASP A 438 -4.81 19.28 -7.00
C ASP A 438 -4.79 19.01 -5.48
N VAL A 439 -4.50 17.75 -5.09
CA VAL A 439 -4.37 17.28 -3.71
C VAL A 439 -2.98 16.65 -3.53
N SER A 440 -2.32 16.89 -2.39
CA SER A 440 -1.06 16.22 -2.05
C SER A 440 -1.25 14.71 -1.98
N VAL A 441 -0.24 13.92 -2.35
CA VAL A 441 -0.24 12.45 -2.16
C VAL A 441 -0.58 12.09 -0.71
N GLU A 442 -1.33 11.02 -0.48
CA GLU A 442 -1.84 10.67 0.85
C GLU A 442 -0.72 10.42 1.88
N ALA A 443 -1.05 10.64 3.16
CA ALA A 443 -0.19 10.22 4.27
C ALA A 443 -0.28 8.70 4.43
N THR A 444 0.84 8.05 4.73
CA THR A 444 0.87 6.60 5.01
C THR A 444 0.08 6.31 6.29
N VAL A 445 -1.01 5.54 6.17
CA VAL A 445 -1.89 5.18 7.30
C VAL A 445 -1.46 3.83 7.89
N PHE A 446 -1.19 3.79 9.19
CA PHE A 446 -0.97 2.58 10.00
C PHE A 446 -1.05 2.93 11.49
N ASP A 447 -1.34 1.94 12.33
CA ASP A 447 -1.42 2.06 13.79
C ASP A 447 -0.40 1.16 14.51
N PRO A 448 0.75 1.70 14.97
CA PRO A 448 1.73 0.94 15.75
C PRO A 448 1.19 0.43 17.10
N SER A 449 0.09 1.00 17.59
CA SER A 449 -0.51 0.67 18.89
C SER A 449 -1.57 -0.44 18.81
N ASN A 450 -1.89 -0.94 17.61
CA ASN A 450 -2.82 -2.05 17.42
C ASN A 450 -2.39 -3.24 18.31
N PRO A 451 -3.21 -3.67 19.28
CA PRO A 451 -2.82 -4.66 20.28
C PRO A 451 -2.55 -6.06 19.68
N TYR A 452 -3.18 -6.40 18.55
CA TYR A 452 -2.97 -7.67 17.85
C TYR A 452 -1.61 -7.72 17.14
N VAL A 453 -1.08 -6.56 16.75
CA VAL A 453 0.26 -6.43 16.19
C VAL A 453 1.30 -6.25 17.31
N LEU A 454 1.06 -5.28 18.20
CA LEU A 454 2.01 -4.90 19.26
C LEU A 454 2.27 -6.05 20.23
N GLY A 455 1.28 -6.86 20.60
CA GLY A 455 1.41 -7.93 21.58
C GLY A 455 2.50 -8.96 21.22
N PRO A 456 2.39 -9.64 20.05
CA PRO A 456 3.44 -10.52 19.55
C PRO A 456 4.80 -9.82 19.41
N HIS A 457 4.83 -8.54 19.01
CA HIS A 457 6.06 -7.75 18.95
C HIS A 457 6.70 -7.49 20.32
N LEU A 458 5.91 -7.31 21.38
CA LEU A 458 6.40 -7.19 22.75
C LEU A 458 6.97 -8.51 23.27
N CYS A 459 6.37 -9.65 22.91
CA CYS A 459 6.94 -10.97 23.19
C CYS A 459 8.29 -11.15 22.48
N ALA A 460 8.35 -10.82 21.19
CA ALA A 460 9.59 -10.87 20.41
C ALA A 460 10.66 -9.92 20.99
N ALA A 461 10.25 -8.72 21.40
CA ALA A 461 11.12 -7.78 22.09
C ALA A 461 11.67 -8.43 23.38
N ALA A 462 10.82 -8.88 24.30
CA ALA A 462 11.25 -9.49 25.57
C ALA A 462 12.15 -10.72 25.41
N ALA A 463 12.04 -11.45 24.29
CA ALA A 463 12.92 -12.57 23.95
C ALA A 463 14.32 -12.15 23.48
N GLU A 464 14.44 -11.01 22.80
CA GLU A 464 15.73 -10.42 22.40
C GLU A 464 16.49 -9.90 23.63
N LEU A 465 15.84 -9.02 24.39
CA LEU A 465 16.36 -8.48 25.65
C LEU A 465 15.17 -8.25 26.59
N PRO A 466 15.30 -8.45 27.91
CA PRO A 466 14.24 -8.13 28.85
C PRO A 466 13.75 -6.69 28.68
N LEU A 467 12.43 -6.50 28.63
CA LEU A 467 11.83 -5.16 28.49
C LEU A 467 11.88 -4.43 29.82
N GLY A 468 12.53 -3.28 29.87
CA GLY A 468 12.58 -2.39 31.04
C GLY A 468 11.44 -1.36 31.07
N PHE A 469 11.18 -0.80 32.25
CA PHE A 469 10.13 0.22 32.43
C PHE A 469 10.39 1.52 31.65
N ALA A 470 11.66 1.93 31.54
CA ALA A 470 12.04 3.13 30.79
C ALA A 470 11.84 3.00 29.27
N GLU A 471 11.66 1.78 28.77
CA GLU A 471 11.50 1.51 27.34
C GLU A 471 10.03 1.47 26.91
N LEU A 472 9.07 1.55 27.85
CA LEU A 472 7.64 1.47 27.55
C LEU A 472 7.16 2.62 26.67
N GLU A 473 7.72 3.82 26.85
CA GLU A 473 7.38 5.00 26.06
C GLU A 473 7.63 4.76 24.56
N LEU A 474 8.66 3.96 24.22
CA LEU A 474 8.98 3.61 22.83
C LEU A 474 7.86 2.83 22.14
N PHE A 475 7.11 2.00 22.90
CA PHE A 475 6.02 1.17 22.40
C PHE A 475 4.63 1.80 22.59
N GLY A 476 4.57 3.00 23.18
CA GLY A 476 3.34 3.78 23.35
C GLY A 476 2.57 3.45 24.63
N ALA A 477 1.56 4.28 24.92
CA ALA A 477 0.82 4.28 26.19
C ALA A 477 0.03 2.99 26.47
N THR A 478 -0.31 2.22 25.45
CA THR A 478 -1.06 0.96 25.58
C THR A 478 -0.17 -0.23 25.94
N ALA A 479 1.15 -0.09 25.82
CA ALA A 479 2.11 -1.20 25.98
C ALA A 479 2.04 -1.83 27.38
N GLU A 480 1.96 -1.04 28.45
CA GLU A 480 1.93 -1.56 29.82
C GLU A 480 0.71 -2.46 30.08
N LYS A 481 -0.48 -1.99 29.70
CA LYS A 481 -1.74 -2.78 29.83
C LYS A 481 -1.67 -4.07 29.01
N LEU A 482 -1.01 -4.04 27.87
CA LEU A 482 -0.84 -5.22 27.02
C LEU A 482 0.17 -6.20 27.59
N LEU A 483 1.26 -5.71 28.17
CA LEU A 483 2.24 -6.54 28.90
C LEU A 483 1.61 -7.25 30.10
N ASP A 484 0.76 -6.57 30.87
CA ASP A 484 0.04 -7.20 31.98
C ASP A 484 -0.90 -8.31 31.48
N ARG A 485 -1.59 -8.12 30.34
CA ARG A 485 -2.36 -9.19 29.68
C ARG A 485 -1.50 -10.37 29.23
N LEU A 486 -0.36 -10.10 28.60
CA LEU A 486 0.58 -11.16 28.16
C LEU A 486 1.17 -11.94 29.34
N VAL A 487 1.34 -11.31 30.51
CA VAL A 487 1.74 -11.99 31.74
C VAL A 487 0.61 -12.88 32.27
N LEU A 488 -0.62 -12.39 32.28
CA LEU A 488 -1.79 -13.18 32.69
C LEU A 488 -2.02 -14.40 31.79
N GLN A 489 -1.79 -14.24 30.48
CA GLN A 489 -1.86 -15.32 29.49
C GLN A 489 -0.68 -16.31 29.58
N GLY A 490 0.33 -16.03 30.42
CA GLY A 490 1.48 -16.89 30.63
C GLY A 490 2.56 -16.78 29.54
N TYR A 491 2.45 -15.85 28.58
CA TYR A 491 3.49 -15.61 27.57
C TYR A 491 4.75 -14.96 28.17
N LEU A 492 4.56 -14.01 29.10
CA LEU A 492 5.64 -13.28 29.75
C LEU A 492 5.65 -13.47 31.26
N ARG A 493 6.79 -13.20 31.88
CA ARG A 493 6.92 -13.14 33.34
C ARG A 493 7.45 -11.78 33.78
N LYS A 494 6.69 -11.09 34.63
CA LYS A 494 7.10 -9.82 35.27
C LYS A 494 8.06 -10.12 36.43
N ARG A 495 9.18 -9.39 36.48
CA ARG A 495 10.20 -9.41 37.55
C ARG A 495 10.58 -7.96 37.89
N PRO A 496 11.33 -7.69 38.98
CA PRO A 496 11.71 -6.32 39.35
C PRO A 496 12.45 -5.55 38.24
N ALA A 497 13.22 -6.26 37.40
CA ALA A 497 13.97 -5.67 36.30
C ALA A 497 13.13 -5.46 35.02
N GLY A 498 11.88 -5.94 34.96
CA GLY A 498 11.02 -5.81 33.78
C GLY A 498 10.32 -7.10 33.37
N TRP A 499 10.03 -7.24 32.08
CA TRP A 499 9.30 -8.38 31.50
C TRP A 499 10.23 -9.31 30.73
N PHE A 500 10.09 -10.61 30.98
CA PHE A 500 10.98 -11.65 30.46
C PHE A 500 10.17 -12.66 29.66
N TRP A 501 10.70 -13.05 28.49
CA TRP A 501 10.28 -14.26 27.79
C TRP A 501 10.84 -15.48 28.50
N THR A 502 10.00 -16.49 28.74
CA THR A 502 10.39 -17.69 29.52
C THR A 502 10.15 -19.01 28.79
N HIS A 503 9.83 -18.96 27.50
CA HIS A 503 9.50 -20.14 26.71
C HIS A 503 10.67 -20.56 25.81
N PRO A 504 10.85 -21.86 25.56
CA PRO A 504 11.90 -22.35 24.65
C PRO A 504 11.62 -22.05 23.18
N GLN A 505 10.34 -21.83 22.80
CA GLN A 505 9.97 -21.45 21.44
C GLN A 505 10.46 -20.05 21.12
N ASN A 506 10.77 -19.82 19.83
CA ASN A 506 11.15 -18.50 19.35
C ASN A 506 9.92 -17.59 19.29
N ALA A 507 9.93 -16.51 20.09
CA ALA A 507 8.87 -15.50 20.08
C ALA A 507 8.68 -14.81 18.72
N ALA A 508 9.71 -14.79 17.86
CA ALA A 508 9.58 -14.26 16.51
C ALA A 508 8.55 -15.03 15.67
N ALA A 509 8.34 -16.33 15.92
CA ALA A 509 7.33 -17.12 15.21
C ALA A 509 5.89 -16.67 15.50
N MET A 510 5.66 -15.89 16.56
CA MET A 510 4.34 -15.32 16.88
C MET A 510 3.98 -14.12 15.99
N VAL A 511 4.97 -13.55 15.29
CA VAL A 511 4.77 -12.38 14.43
C VAL A 511 4.80 -12.85 12.98
N ASN A 512 3.69 -12.69 12.28
CA ASN A 512 3.65 -12.87 10.84
C ASN A 512 3.48 -11.49 10.18
N LEU A 513 4.58 -10.94 9.66
CA LEU A 513 4.58 -9.59 9.07
C LEU A 513 3.65 -9.47 7.85
N ARG A 514 3.28 -10.59 7.21
CA ARG A 514 2.59 -10.60 5.91
C ARG A 514 1.27 -11.38 5.92
N ALA A 515 0.74 -11.76 7.08
CA ALA A 515 -0.51 -12.52 7.14
C ALA A 515 -1.66 -11.72 7.75
N ASP A 516 -2.83 -11.87 7.15
CA ASP A 516 -4.10 -11.29 7.59
C ASP A 516 -4.76 -12.15 8.69
N GLY A 517 -3.97 -12.62 9.65
CA GLY A 517 -4.47 -13.09 10.95
C GLY A 517 -4.89 -14.56 11.11
N GLY A 518 -4.74 -15.44 10.11
CA GLY A 518 -5.18 -16.85 10.25
C GLY A 518 -4.22 -17.94 9.76
N GLY A 519 -3.13 -17.57 9.08
CA GLY A 519 -2.24 -18.53 8.40
C GLY A 519 -2.89 -19.18 7.15
N PRO A 520 -2.08 -19.62 6.17
CA PRO A 520 -2.60 -20.24 4.97
C PRO A 520 -3.11 -21.66 5.25
N VAL A 521 -4.30 -22.00 4.74
CA VAL A 521 -4.87 -23.33 4.70
C VAL A 521 -4.41 -24.02 3.42
N SER A 522 -3.88 -25.24 3.55
CA SER A 522 -3.35 -26.03 2.43
C SER A 522 -4.49 -26.71 1.66
N ILE A 523 -4.46 -26.63 0.33
CA ILE A 523 -5.46 -27.27 -0.54
C ILE A 523 -4.84 -28.52 -1.16
N VAL A 524 -5.35 -29.69 -0.77
CA VAL A 524 -4.78 -31.00 -1.11
C VAL A 524 -5.76 -31.77 -1.99
N ASP A 525 -5.25 -32.29 -3.10
CA ASP A 525 -6.01 -33.17 -3.98
C ASP A 525 -6.18 -34.56 -3.34
N ALA A 526 -7.42 -35.02 -3.18
CA ALA A 526 -7.78 -36.25 -2.50
C ALA A 526 -7.26 -37.52 -3.19
N GLU A 527 -7.15 -37.51 -4.53
CA GLU A 527 -6.73 -38.68 -5.31
C GLU A 527 -5.21 -38.83 -5.35
N THR A 528 -4.51 -37.70 -5.45
CA THR A 528 -3.06 -37.68 -5.65
C THR A 528 -2.27 -37.38 -4.37
N GLY A 529 -2.93 -36.84 -3.35
CA GLY A 529 -2.27 -36.29 -2.15
C GLY A 529 -1.41 -35.06 -2.45
N SER A 530 -1.51 -34.49 -3.65
CA SER A 530 -0.67 -33.37 -4.07
C SER A 530 -1.21 -32.06 -3.52
N LEU A 531 -0.30 -31.17 -3.10
CA LEU A 531 -0.63 -29.81 -2.70
C LEU A 531 -0.92 -28.98 -3.96
N LEU A 532 -2.18 -28.62 -4.17
CA LEU A 532 -2.62 -27.77 -5.29
C LEU A 532 -2.32 -26.29 -5.02
N GLY A 533 -2.40 -25.86 -3.76
CA GLY A 533 -2.16 -24.47 -3.39
C GLY A 533 -2.44 -24.18 -1.92
N THR A 534 -2.53 -22.90 -1.60
CA THR A 534 -2.88 -22.41 -0.26
C THR A 534 -3.89 -21.26 -0.37
N MET A 535 -4.71 -21.06 0.66
CA MET A 535 -5.72 -20.01 0.75
C MET A 535 -5.74 -19.42 2.16
N ASP A 536 -6.06 -18.13 2.31
CA ASP A 536 -6.18 -17.51 3.63
C ASP A 536 -7.38 -18.07 4.41
N SER A 537 -7.19 -18.36 5.70
CA SER A 537 -8.23 -18.91 6.59
C SER A 537 -9.57 -18.15 6.55
N PRO A 538 -9.63 -16.80 6.50
CA PRO A 538 -10.89 -16.07 6.35
C PRO A 538 -11.71 -16.46 5.10
N GLN A 539 -11.05 -16.80 3.99
CA GLN A 539 -11.70 -17.14 2.73
C GLN A 539 -12.23 -18.58 2.67
N THR A 540 -11.78 -19.47 3.56
CA THR A 540 -12.15 -20.89 3.48
C THR A 540 -13.64 -21.12 3.64
N HIS A 541 -14.32 -20.42 4.56
CA HIS A 541 -15.77 -20.53 4.72
C HIS A 541 -16.54 -20.08 3.48
N TYR A 542 -15.97 -19.22 2.64
CA TYR A 542 -16.63 -18.70 1.42
C TYR A 542 -16.32 -19.50 0.16
N GLN A 543 -15.08 -19.96 0.02
CA GLN A 543 -14.57 -20.54 -1.23
C GLN A 543 -14.19 -22.02 -1.12
N ALA A 544 -14.01 -22.51 0.11
CA ALA A 544 -13.48 -23.83 0.38
C ALA A 544 -14.24 -24.55 1.52
N HIS A 545 -15.51 -24.23 1.71
CA HIS A 545 -16.40 -25.00 2.57
C HIS A 545 -16.70 -26.35 1.90
N THR A 546 -17.09 -27.35 2.69
CA THR A 546 -17.54 -28.64 2.14
C THR A 546 -18.64 -28.42 1.11
N GLY A 547 -18.49 -29.03 -0.07
CA GLY A 547 -19.40 -28.88 -1.22
C GLY A 547 -19.10 -27.69 -2.15
N ALA A 548 -18.15 -26.81 -1.81
CA ALA A 548 -17.76 -25.70 -2.68
C ALA A 548 -17.09 -26.19 -3.97
N ILE A 549 -17.27 -25.45 -5.07
CA ILE A 549 -16.49 -25.63 -6.30
C ILE A 549 -15.27 -24.71 -6.24
N TYR A 550 -14.10 -25.29 -6.02
CA TYR A 550 -12.81 -24.62 -6.07
C TYR A 550 -12.21 -24.74 -7.47
N VAL A 551 -11.81 -23.61 -8.06
CA VAL A 551 -11.22 -23.57 -9.41
C VAL A 551 -9.73 -23.25 -9.34
N HIS A 552 -8.91 -24.20 -9.78
CA HIS A 552 -7.46 -24.05 -9.83
C HIS A 552 -6.95 -24.20 -11.26
N GLN A 553 -6.34 -23.15 -11.80
CA GLN A 553 -5.77 -23.13 -13.16
C GLN A 553 -6.74 -23.57 -14.29
N GLY A 554 -8.04 -23.31 -14.12
CA GLY A 554 -9.07 -23.67 -15.11
C GLY A 554 -9.65 -25.06 -14.93
N ASP A 555 -9.06 -25.87 -14.04
CA ASP A 555 -9.63 -27.12 -13.57
C ASP A 555 -10.53 -26.87 -12.36
N SER A 556 -11.67 -27.56 -12.35
CA SER A 556 -12.64 -27.49 -11.26
C SER A 556 -12.45 -28.66 -10.30
N TYR A 557 -12.63 -28.37 -9.02
CA TYR A 557 -12.54 -29.31 -7.92
C TYR A 557 -13.74 -29.11 -7.00
N VAL A 558 -14.33 -30.20 -6.51
CA VAL A 558 -15.31 -30.16 -5.43
C VAL A 558 -14.55 -30.29 -4.12
N VAL A 559 -14.84 -29.42 -3.16
CA VAL A 559 -14.31 -29.54 -1.80
C VAL A 559 -15.05 -30.65 -1.08
N GLU A 560 -14.31 -31.67 -0.65
CA GLU A 560 -14.85 -32.81 0.09
C GLU A 560 -14.84 -32.56 1.59
N ASP A 561 -13.79 -31.90 2.09
CA ASP A 561 -13.61 -31.64 3.51
C ASP A 561 -12.85 -30.33 3.75
N LEU A 562 -13.27 -29.60 4.77
CA LEU A 562 -12.59 -28.45 5.33
C LEU A 562 -12.24 -28.77 6.78
N ASN A 563 -10.96 -29.07 7.03
CA ASN A 563 -10.45 -29.32 8.35
C ASN A 563 -9.67 -28.08 8.83
N GLU A 564 -10.35 -27.26 9.64
CA GLU A 564 -9.78 -26.03 10.17
C GLU A 564 -8.68 -26.27 11.21
N ASP A 565 -8.79 -27.36 11.99
CA ASP A 565 -7.81 -27.72 13.03
C ASP A 565 -6.45 -28.10 12.41
N ASP A 566 -6.48 -28.86 11.31
CA ASP A 566 -5.27 -29.28 10.57
C ASP A 566 -4.85 -28.29 9.47
N HIS A 567 -5.53 -27.14 9.35
CA HIS A 567 -5.32 -26.16 8.28
C HIS A 567 -5.28 -26.79 6.88
N CYS A 568 -6.25 -27.65 6.58
CA CYS A 568 -6.32 -28.42 5.34
C CYS A 568 -7.70 -28.38 4.69
N VAL A 569 -7.72 -28.19 3.37
CA VAL A 569 -8.89 -28.39 2.50
C VAL A 569 -8.60 -29.57 1.60
N VAL A 570 -9.45 -30.60 1.66
CA VAL A 570 -9.36 -31.75 0.77
C VAL A 570 -10.32 -31.55 -0.40
N VAL A 571 -9.79 -31.60 -1.62
CA VAL A 571 -10.56 -31.36 -2.84
C VAL A 571 -10.40 -32.51 -3.82
N ARG A 572 -11.45 -32.81 -4.57
CA ARG A 572 -11.42 -33.84 -5.62
C ARG A 572 -11.79 -33.22 -6.96
N ARG A 573 -11.03 -33.57 -7.99
CA ARG A 573 -11.27 -33.05 -9.34
C ARG A 573 -12.66 -33.44 -9.84
N ALA A 574 -13.37 -32.48 -10.43
CA ALA A 574 -14.71 -32.66 -10.95
C ALA A 574 -15.01 -31.68 -12.07
N ASN A 575 -15.97 -32.00 -12.95
CA ASN A 575 -16.43 -31.09 -14.01
C ASN A 575 -17.93 -30.80 -13.84
N PRO A 576 -18.33 -30.08 -12.78
CA PRO A 576 -19.73 -29.72 -12.56
C PRO A 576 -20.19 -28.73 -13.64
N ASP A 577 -21.47 -28.82 -14.01
CA ASP A 577 -22.18 -27.85 -14.85
C ASP A 577 -22.70 -26.63 -14.04
N TYR A 578 -22.19 -26.48 -12.82
CA TYR A 578 -22.55 -25.43 -11.86
C TYR A 578 -21.33 -24.92 -11.11
N TYR A 579 -21.46 -23.73 -10.51
CA TYR A 579 -20.52 -23.18 -9.54
C TYR A 579 -21.25 -22.88 -8.23
N THR A 580 -20.51 -22.60 -7.15
CA THR A 580 -21.08 -22.33 -5.83
C THR A 580 -20.88 -20.88 -5.40
N THR A 581 -21.80 -20.38 -4.59
CA THR A 581 -21.68 -19.07 -3.91
C THR A 581 -22.14 -19.23 -2.47
N ALA A 582 -21.28 -18.94 -1.51
CA ALA A 582 -21.64 -18.93 -0.09
C ALA A 582 -22.61 -17.79 0.25
N ARG A 583 -23.44 -18.01 1.28
CA ARG A 583 -24.29 -17.00 1.91
C ARG A 583 -23.93 -16.87 3.37
N ASP A 584 -23.77 -15.63 3.80
CA ASP A 584 -23.42 -15.30 5.16
C ASP A 584 -24.46 -14.38 5.81
N VAL A 585 -24.45 -14.41 7.13
CA VAL A 585 -25.12 -13.44 7.98
C VAL A 585 -24.04 -12.70 8.75
N THR A 586 -24.06 -11.38 8.67
CA THR A 586 -23.14 -10.51 9.40
C THR A 586 -23.92 -9.66 10.39
N GLN A 587 -23.48 -9.65 11.64
CA GLN A 587 -23.99 -8.81 12.71
C GLN A 587 -22.87 -7.91 13.23
N ILE A 588 -23.23 -6.72 13.68
CA ILE A 588 -22.28 -5.78 14.27
C ILE A 588 -22.80 -5.29 15.62
N GLU A 589 -21.91 -5.19 16.60
CA GLU A 589 -22.19 -4.72 17.96
C GLU A 589 -21.21 -3.58 18.29
N VAL A 590 -21.73 -2.48 18.85
CA VAL A 590 -20.92 -1.35 19.32
C VAL A 590 -20.38 -1.68 20.71
N LEU A 591 -19.07 -1.84 20.82
CA LEU A 591 -18.41 -2.13 22.10
C LEU A 591 -18.08 -0.83 22.86
N GLU A 592 -17.53 0.17 22.16
CA GLU A 592 -17.15 1.45 22.74
C GLU A 592 -17.23 2.57 21.69
N THR A 593 -17.87 3.69 22.03
CA THR A 593 -17.82 4.91 21.22
C THR A 593 -16.69 5.81 21.73
N GLN A 594 -15.69 6.07 20.89
CA GLN A 594 -14.53 6.87 21.27
C GLN A 594 -14.66 8.35 20.90
N ARG A 595 -15.20 8.62 19.71
CA ARG A 595 -15.41 9.98 19.18
C ARG A 595 -16.80 10.08 18.56
N THR A 596 -17.43 11.22 18.75
CA THR A 596 -18.72 11.57 18.14
C THR A 596 -18.66 12.99 17.62
N THR A 597 -19.20 13.22 16.42
CA THR A 597 -19.49 14.55 15.88
C THR A 597 -20.94 14.63 15.45
N GLN A 598 -21.60 15.73 15.79
CA GLN A 598 -22.96 16.01 15.37
C GLN A 598 -22.99 16.89 14.11
N TRP A 599 -23.72 16.45 13.09
CA TRP A 599 -24.05 17.18 11.86
C TRP A 599 -25.56 17.41 11.80
N GLY A 600 -26.05 18.44 12.49
CA GLY A 600 -27.49 18.67 12.62
C GLY A 600 -28.18 17.47 13.28
N ASP A 601 -29.09 16.82 12.54
CA ASP A 601 -29.82 15.61 13.00
C ASP A 601 -29.03 14.30 12.80
N VAL A 602 -27.83 14.35 12.22
CA VAL A 602 -27.00 13.18 11.92
C VAL A 602 -25.85 13.10 12.92
N ALA A 603 -25.65 11.92 13.52
CA ALA A 603 -24.50 11.67 14.38
C ALA A 603 -23.48 10.79 13.66
N VAL A 604 -22.23 11.25 13.61
CA VAL A 604 -21.08 10.50 13.07
C VAL A 604 -20.24 10.03 14.23
N HIS A 605 -19.96 8.73 14.29
CA HIS A 605 -19.26 8.12 15.41
C HIS A 605 -18.03 7.34 14.93
N PHE A 606 -17.05 7.19 15.82
CA PHE A 606 -15.89 6.32 15.65
C PHE A 606 -15.62 5.56 16.94
N GLY A 607 -15.27 4.28 16.84
CA GLY A 607 -15.01 3.45 18.00
C GLY A 607 -14.79 1.97 17.72
N ASP A 608 -14.86 1.17 18.78
CA ASP A 608 -14.65 -0.27 18.78
C ASP A 608 -15.95 -1.02 18.51
N VAL A 609 -15.89 -2.00 17.61
CA VAL A 609 -17.01 -2.86 17.24
C VAL A 609 -16.59 -4.33 17.25
N LYS A 610 -17.58 -5.21 17.44
CA LYS A 610 -17.46 -6.64 17.16
C LYS A 610 -18.33 -6.95 15.95
N VAL A 611 -17.71 -7.47 14.90
CA VAL A 611 -18.40 -7.96 13.70
C VAL A 611 -18.42 -9.47 13.76
N THR A 612 -19.60 -10.07 13.83
CA THR A 612 -19.79 -11.51 13.83
C THR A 612 -20.31 -11.94 12.48
N THR A 613 -19.54 -12.72 11.73
CA THR A 613 -19.93 -13.23 10.40
C THR A 613 -20.02 -14.75 10.44
N GLN A 614 -21.12 -15.28 9.92
CA GLN A 614 -21.33 -16.73 9.82
C GLN A 614 -21.79 -17.08 8.42
N VAL A 615 -21.07 -17.98 7.75
CA VAL A 615 -21.55 -18.61 6.52
C VAL A 615 -22.58 -19.68 6.91
N VAL A 616 -23.83 -19.48 6.50
CA VAL A 616 -24.98 -20.30 6.92
C VAL A 616 -25.48 -21.25 5.83
N SER A 617 -25.16 -20.97 4.57
CA SER A 617 -25.55 -21.81 3.44
C SER A 617 -24.67 -21.51 2.23
N PHE A 618 -24.79 -22.30 1.17
CA PHE A 618 -24.29 -21.96 -0.15
C PHE A 618 -25.30 -22.31 -1.23
N GLN A 619 -25.24 -21.60 -2.34
CA GLN A 619 -26.09 -21.84 -3.50
C GLN A 619 -25.29 -22.50 -4.61
N ARG A 620 -25.89 -23.50 -5.26
CA ARG A 620 -25.40 -24.07 -6.52
C ARG A 620 -26.07 -23.33 -7.67
N LYS A 621 -25.29 -22.80 -8.60
CA LYS A 621 -25.78 -22.02 -9.72
C LYS A 621 -25.29 -22.59 -11.04
N ALA A 622 -26.18 -22.72 -12.00
CA ALA A 622 -25.85 -23.19 -13.34
C ALA A 622 -24.76 -22.32 -13.96
N LEU A 623 -23.72 -22.94 -14.52
CA LEU A 623 -22.53 -22.26 -15.00
C LEU A 623 -22.82 -21.27 -16.16
N ILE A 624 -23.83 -21.58 -16.98
CA ILE A 624 -24.17 -20.80 -18.17
C ILE A 624 -25.28 -19.78 -17.87
N SER A 625 -26.37 -20.21 -17.22
CA SER A 625 -27.55 -19.38 -17.03
C SER A 625 -27.56 -18.57 -15.73
N ASN A 626 -26.64 -18.83 -14.80
CA ASN A 626 -26.63 -18.29 -13.44
C ASN A 626 -27.89 -18.61 -12.61
N GLU A 627 -28.76 -19.49 -13.10
CA GLU A 627 -29.96 -19.95 -12.39
C GLU A 627 -29.57 -20.70 -11.12
N ILE A 628 -30.27 -20.42 -10.01
CA ILE A 628 -30.05 -21.11 -8.73
C ILE A 628 -30.65 -22.51 -8.86
N LEU A 629 -29.79 -23.51 -8.88
CA LEU A 629 -30.17 -24.92 -8.93
C LEU A 629 -30.61 -25.45 -7.57
N GLY A 630 -30.07 -24.89 -6.49
CA GLY A 630 -30.39 -25.28 -5.12
C GLY A 630 -29.60 -24.45 -4.10
N GLU A 631 -30.04 -24.54 -2.85
CA GLU A 631 -29.36 -23.97 -1.69
C GLU A 631 -29.18 -25.06 -0.64
N GLU A 632 -27.96 -25.19 -0.13
CA GLU A 632 -27.55 -26.21 0.83
C GLU A 632 -27.07 -25.52 2.10
N PRO A 633 -27.62 -25.86 3.28
CA PRO A 633 -27.20 -25.25 4.55
C PRO A 633 -25.79 -25.69 4.93
N LEU A 634 -25.09 -24.83 5.65
CA LEU A 634 -23.75 -25.08 6.20
C LEU A 634 -23.77 -24.88 7.71
N GLU A 635 -23.15 -25.81 8.43
CA GLU A 635 -22.93 -25.70 9.87
C GLU A 635 -21.49 -25.23 10.14
N LEU A 636 -21.18 -24.02 9.70
CA LEU A 636 -19.88 -23.39 9.97
C LEU A 636 -19.98 -22.49 11.21
N GLY A 637 -18.90 -22.45 12.00
CA GLY A 637 -18.81 -21.59 13.16
C GLY A 637 -18.85 -20.11 12.79
N ALA A 638 -19.53 -19.30 13.58
CA ALA A 638 -19.47 -17.85 13.46
C ALA A 638 -18.05 -17.37 13.81
N ARG A 639 -17.57 -16.35 13.09
CA ARG A 639 -16.27 -15.73 13.28
C ARG A 639 -16.44 -14.31 13.77
N ASP A 640 -15.85 -14.02 14.93
CA ASP A 640 -15.81 -12.69 15.51
C ASP A 640 -14.58 -11.92 15.06
N LEU A 641 -14.80 -10.74 14.51
CA LEU A 641 -13.80 -9.73 14.19
C LEU A 641 -13.98 -8.54 15.13
N PHE A 642 -13.03 -8.37 16.05
CA PHE A 642 -12.95 -7.19 16.90
C PHE A 642 -12.12 -6.12 16.17
N THR A 643 -12.73 -4.99 15.84
CA THR A 643 -12.13 -3.98 14.96
C THR A 643 -12.63 -2.56 15.24
N LYS A 644 -12.15 -1.58 14.48
CA LYS A 644 -12.59 -0.18 14.51
C LYS A 644 -13.61 0.09 13.40
N ALA A 645 -14.60 0.92 13.69
CA ALA A 645 -15.58 1.37 12.70
C ALA A 645 -15.85 2.87 12.79
N VAL A 646 -16.29 3.42 11.65
CA VAL A 646 -17.05 4.66 11.57
C VAL A 646 -18.50 4.32 11.28
N TRP A 647 -19.44 4.99 11.94
CA TRP A 647 -20.86 4.80 11.64
C TRP A 647 -21.66 6.09 11.66
N PHE A 648 -22.70 6.11 10.82
CA PHE A 648 -23.58 7.24 10.59
C PHE A 648 -24.98 6.88 11.07
N VAL A 649 -25.49 7.67 12.01
CA VAL A 649 -26.82 7.49 12.61
C VAL A 649 -27.71 8.62 12.11
N VAL A 650 -28.84 8.27 11.50
CA VAL A 650 -29.81 9.22 10.95
C VAL A 650 -31.22 8.88 11.41
N ASP A 651 -31.99 9.90 11.81
CA ASP A 651 -33.38 9.72 12.23
C ASP A 651 -34.32 9.46 11.04
N ASN A 652 -35.34 8.63 11.25
CA ASN A 652 -36.36 8.32 10.26
C ASN A 652 -37.08 9.59 9.75
N ARG A 653 -37.23 10.60 10.62
CA ARG A 653 -37.89 11.87 10.27
C ARG A 653 -37.11 12.65 9.23
N SER A 654 -35.78 12.66 9.31
CA SER A 654 -34.93 13.35 8.34
C SER A 654 -35.01 12.66 6.98
N LEU A 655 -35.02 11.32 6.95
CA LEU A 655 -35.17 10.54 5.70
C LEU A 655 -36.54 10.73 5.05
N THR A 656 -37.61 10.63 5.85
CA THR A 656 -38.98 10.84 5.34
C THR A 656 -39.23 12.29 4.93
N GLY A 657 -38.68 13.26 5.66
CA GLY A 657 -38.71 14.68 5.32
C GLY A 657 -38.02 15.00 3.99
N ALA A 658 -36.99 14.22 3.62
CA ALA A 658 -36.31 14.31 2.34
C ALA A 658 -37.02 13.56 1.18
N GLY A 659 -38.15 12.89 1.47
CA GLY A 659 -38.99 12.23 0.47
C GLY A 659 -38.78 10.72 0.32
N LEU A 660 -37.97 10.08 1.18
CA LEU A 660 -37.85 8.62 1.20
C LEU A 660 -39.03 7.97 1.93
N ILE A 661 -39.54 6.86 1.41
CA ILE A 661 -40.50 6.02 2.13
C ILE A 661 -39.76 4.88 2.85
N GLU A 662 -40.31 4.40 3.98
CA GLU A 662 -39.66 3.37 4.81
C GLU A 662 -39.28 2.09 4.04
N ALA A 663 -40.10 1.71 3.03
CA ALA A 663 -39.81 0.57 2.17
C ALA A 663 -38.51 0.71 1.35
N GLN A 664 -38.05 1.94 1.11
CA GLN A 664 -36.81 2.23 0.38
C GLN A 664 -35.58 2.24 1.29
N PHE A 665 -35.74 2.32 2.63
CA PHE A 665 -34.60 2.48 3.54
C PHE A 665 -33.55 1.37 3.40
N PRO A 666 -33.91 0.07 3.34
CA PRO A 666 -32.91 -0.99 3.19
C PRO A 666 -32.09 -0.84 1.89
N GLY A 667 -32.76 -0.54 0.76
CA GLY A 667 -32.11 -0.36 -0.53
C GLY A 667 -31.22 0.88 -0.58
N ALA A 668 -31.66 1.99 0.02
CA ALA A 668 -30.91 3.24 0.09
C ALA A 668 -29.64 3.10 0.94
N LEU A 669 -29.77 2.54 2.15
CA LEU A 669 -28.66 2.36 3.08
C LEU A 669 -27.61 1.40 2.50
N HIS A 670 -28.05 0.29 1.90
CA HIS A 670 -27.17 -0.73 1.33
C HIS A 670 -26.42 -0.23 0.08
N ALA A 671 -27.10 0.52 -0.79
CA ALA A 671 -26.45 1.15 -1.94
C ALA A 671 -25.46 2.25 -1.53
N ALA A 672 -25.81 3.07 -0.52
CA ALA A 672 -24.89 4.06 0.03
C ALA A 672 -23.67 3.41 0.70
N GLU A 673 -23.87 2.34 1.46
CA GLU A 673 -22.80 1.56 2.10
C GLU A 673 -21.81 1.02 1.07
N HIS A 674 -22.30 0.35 0.02
CA HIS A 674 -21.46 -0.20 -1.04
C HIS A 674 -20.61 0.88 -1.73
N ALA A 675 -21.24 1.99 -2.11
CA ALA A 675 -20.56 3.11 -2.75
C ALA A 675 -19.55 3.77 -1.78
N ALA A 676 -19.91 3.89 -0.50
CA ALA A 676 -19.03 4.45 0.52
C ALA A 676 -17.78 3.56 0.72
N ILE A 677 -17.94 2.24 0.83
CA ILE A 677 -16.81 1.30 0.90
C ILE A 677 -15.92 1.43 -0.35
N GLY A 678 -16.53 1.53 -1.55
CA GLY A 678 -15.80 1.72 -2.81
C GLY A 678 -15.01 3.04 -2.85
N LEU A 679 -15.52 4.11 -2.23
CA LEU A 679 -14.90 5.44 -2.22
C LEU A 679 -13.99 5.72 -1.03
N LEU A 680 -14.00 4.90 0.03
CA LEU A 680 -13.14 5.11 1.20
C LEU A 680 -11.64 5.16 0.85
N PRO A 681 -11.13 4.37 -0.13
CA PRO A 681 -9.75 4.47 -0.59
C PRO A 681 -9.30 5.87 -1.05
N LEU A 682 -10.24 6.76 -1.40
CA LEU A 682 -9.96 8.16 -1.76
C LEU A 682 -9.33 8.94 -0.59
N VAL A 683 -9.76 8.66 0.64
CA VAL A 683 -9.37 9.43 1.84
C VAL A 683 -8.50 8.64 2.81
N ALA A 684 -8.61 7.32 2.79
CA ALA A 684 -7.81 6.38 3.56
C ALA A 684 -7.08 5.49 2.56
N SER A 685 -5.74 5.48 2.51
CA SER A 685 -4.96 4.69 1.55
C SER A 685 -5.05 3.17 1.81
N SER A 686 -6.24 2.60 1.64
CA SER A 686 -6.63 1.20 1.79
C SER A 686 -6.95 0.58 0.43
N ASP A 687 -7.04 -0.73 0.37
CA ASP A 687 -7.79 -1.39 -0.71
C ASP A 687 -9.26 -1.56 -0.29
N ARG A 688 -10.18 -1.59 -1.26
CA ARG A 688 -11.58 -1.94 -1.03
C ARG A 688 -11.69 -3.28 -0.31
N TRP A 689 -10.79 -4.22 -0.57
CA TRP A 689 -10.73 -5.54 0.08
C TRP A 689 -10.44 -5.47 1.58
N ASP A 690 -9.77 -4.42 2.06
CA ASP A 690 -9.40 -4.21 3.47
C ASP A 690 -10.54 -3.64 4.33
N ILE A 691 -11.70 -3.36 3.73
CA ILE A 691 -12.83 -2.66 4.35
C ILE A 691 -14.08 -3.53 4.30
N GLY A 692 -14.81 -3.59 5.40
CA GLY A 692 -16.16 -4.15 5.46
C GLY A 692 -17.21 -3.09 5.76
N GLY A 693 -18.48 -3.46 5.64
CA GLY A 693 -19.58 -2.63 6.09
C GLY A 693 -20.80 -3.45 6.46
N VAL A 694 -21.72 -2.77 7.14
CA VAL A 694 -23.06 -3.25 7.44
C VAL A 694 -24.01 -2.07 7.37
N SER A 695 -25.14 -2.23 6.70
CA SER A 695 -26.26 -1.29 6.72
C SER A 695 -27.50 -1.96 7.30
N THR A 696 -28.23 -1.21 8.12
CA THR A 696 -29.52 -1.69 8.66
C THR A 696 -30.49 -0.53 8.84
N ALA A 697 -31.76 -0.77 8.51
CA ALA A 697 -32.83 0.18 8.72
C ALA A 697 -33.17 0.37 10.21
N ILE A 698 -32.88 -0.63 11.05
CA ILE A 698 -33.03 -0.56 12.51
C ILE A 698 -31.88 -1.37 13.11
N HIS A 699 -30.86 -0.68 13.61
CA HIS A 699 -29.76 -1.35 14.31
C HIS A 699 -30.16 -1.68 15.76
N ALA A 700 -29.68 -2.80 16.29
CA ALA A 700 -30.01 -3.24 17.65
C ALA A 700 -29.56 -2.21 18.71
N ASP A 701 -28.37 -1.64 18.56
CA ASP A 701 -27.80 -0.72 19.55
C ASP A 701 -28.28 0.74 19.37
N THR A 702 -28.57 1.18 18.14
CA THR A 702 -28.93 2.59 17.87
C THR A 702 -30.44 2.79 17.76
N GLY A 703 -31.20 1.73 17.44
CA GLY A 703 -32.65 1.76 17.25
C GLY A 703 -33.13 2.47 15.98
N VAL A 704 -32.22 2.92 15.11
CA VAL A 704 -32.52 3.75 13.92
C VAL A 704 -31.65 3.33 12.72
N PRO A 705 -31.92 3.85 11.50
CA PRO A 705 -31.10 3.61 10.33
C PRO A 705 -29.64 3.95 10.56
N THR A 706 -28.77 2.97 10.32
CA THR A 706 -27.34 3.11 10.57
C THR A 706 -26.52 2.44 9.47
N ILE A 707 -25.48 3.13 8.99
CA ILE A 707 -24.45 2.58 8.11
C ILE A 707 -23.15 2.48 8.91
N PHE A 708 -22.57 1.29 8.94
CA PHE A 708 -21.25 1.02 9.49
C PHE A 708 -20.26 0.75 8.37
N VAL A 709 -19.06 1.31 8.50
CA VAL A 709 -17.90 0.97 7.67
C VAL A 709 -16.73 0.70 8.61
N TYR A 710 -16.13 -0.47 8.51
CA TYR A 710 -15.14 -0.97 9.47
C TYR A 710 -13.89 -1.54 8.81
N ASP A 711 -12.79 -1.53 9.56
CA ASP A 711 -11.54 -2.12 9.11
C ASP A 711 -11.64 -3.66 9.10
N GLY A 712 -11.31 -4.30 7.99
CA GLY A 712 -11.35 -5.76 7.82
C GLY A 712 -10.28 -6.55 8.59
N HIS A 713 -9.57 -5.91 9.52
CA HIS A 713 -8.43 -6.47 10.24
C HIS A 713 -8.63 -6.40 11.76
N PRO A 714 -8.23 -7.44 12.53
CA PRO A 714 -8.32 -7.42 13.99
C PRO A 714 -7.61 -6.20 14.61
N GLY A 715 -8.30 -5.50 15.50
CA GLY A 715 -7.84 -4.30 16.18
C GLY A 715 -7.91 -3.00 15.36
N GLY A 716 -8.25 -3.08 14.07
CA GLY A 716 -8.24 -1.95 13.15
C GLY A 716 -6.87 -1.68 12.50
N ALA A 717 -6.91 -1.22 11.26
CA ALA A 717 -5.75 -0.79 10.48
C ALA A 717 -5.62 0.75 10.41
N GLY A 718 -6.63 1.49 10.90
CA GLY A 718 -6.70 2.95 10.91
C GLY A 718 -7.45 3.55 9.72
N PHE A 719 -8.10 2.74 8.88
CA PHE A 719 -8.83 3.24 7.72
C PHE A 719 -10.16 3.88 8.14
N ALA A 720 -10.90 3.23 9.04
CA ALA A 720 -12.13 3.75 9.63
C ALA A 720 -11.91 5.06 10.38
N GLU A 721 -10.80 5.20 11.11
CA GLU A 721 -10.43 6.47 11.79
C GLU A 721 -10.19 7.60 10.77
N ARG A 722 -9.46 7.29 9.70
CA ARG A 722 -9.22 8.26 8.63
C ARG A 722 -10.50 8.60 7.87
N GLY A 723 -11.37 7.62 7.66
CA GLY A 723 -12.72 7.78 7.12
C GLY A 723 -13.57 8.70 7.98
N TYR A 724 -13.53 8.54 9.31
CA TYR A 724 -14.15 9.46 10.26
C TYR A 724 -13.59 10.87 10.08
N ASP A 725 -12.27 11.08 10.17
CA ASP A 725 -11.65 12.41 10.06
C ASP A 725 -11.91 13.13 8.72
N LYS A 726 -12.21 12.38 7.65
CA LYS A 726 -12.48 12.89 6.31
C LYS A 726 -13.91 12.59 5.83
N ALA A 727 -14.83 12.32 6.75
CA ALA A 727 -16.17 11.82 6.43
C ALA A 727 -16.94 12.68 5.42
N ARG A 728 -16.86 14.01 5.55
CA ARG A 728 -17.54 14.94 4.64
C ARG A 728 -17.03 14.83 3.21
N LEU A 729 -15.70 14.87 3.01
CA LEU A 729 -15.07 14.72 1.70
C LEU A 729 -15.41 13.35 1.10
N TRP A 730 -15.33 12.31 1.91
CA TRP A 730 -15.62 10.94 1.50
C TRP A 730 -17.06 10.77 1.02
N LEU A 731 -18.06 11.16 1.83
CA LEU A 731 -19.46 11.04 1.45
C LEU A 731 -19.85 11.95 0.29
N THR A 732 -19.22 13.13 0.16
CA THR A 732 -19.41 14.00 -1.01
C THR A 732 -18.97 13.30 -2.28
N ALA A 733 -17.76 12.71 -2.28
CA ALA A 733 -17.26 11.93 -3.41
C ALA A 733 -18.13 10.70 -3.70
N THR A 734 -18.61 10.00 -2.66
CA THR A 734 -19.55 8.88 -2.80
C THR A 734 -20.81 9.29 -3.55
N ARG A 735 -21.45 10.40 -3.14
CA ARG A 735 -22.64 10.91 -3.82
C ARG A 735 -22.34 11.28 -5.27
N ASP A 736 -21.25 12.01 -5.51
CA ASP A 736 -20.90 12.52 -6.83
C ASP A 736 -20.58 11.36 -7.81
N ALA A 737 -19.92 10.30 -7.33
CA ALA A 737 -19.70 9.07 -8.08
C ALA A 737 -21.02 8.38 -8.49
N ILE A 738 -21.99 8.30 -7.58
CA ILE A 738 -23.30 7.70 -7.88
C ILE A 738 -24.05 8.55 -8.91
N LYS A 739 -24.03 9.89 -8.77
CA LYS A 739 -24.69 10.83 -9.70
C LYS A 739 -24.06 10.84 -11.09
N ALA A 740 -22.74 10.73 -11.19
CA ALA A 740 -22.01 10.73 -12.45
C ALA A 740 -22.22 9.45 -13.27
N CYS A 741 -22.52 8.33 -12.62
CA CYS A 741 -22.71 7.06 -13.28
C CYS A 741 -23.99 7.04 -14.15
N GLU A 742 -23.85 6.73 -15.44
CA GLU A 742 -24.92 6.72 -16.45
C GLU A 742 -25.88 5.52 -16.38
N CYS A 743 -25.67 4.59 -15.43
CA CYS A 743 -26.55 3.43 -15.26
C CYS A 743 -27.92 3.81 -14.68
N GLU A 744 -28.95 3.02 -14.99
CA GLU A 744 -30.33 3.28 -14.56
C GLU A 744 -30.58 2.84 -13.11
N SER A 745 -30.34 1.56 -12.79
CA SER A 745 -30.70 0.96 -11.50
C SER A 745 -29.52 0.69 -10.56
N GLY A 746 -28.30 0.97 -11.01
CA GLY A 746 -27.06 0.63 -10.30
C GLY A 746 -26.22 -0.42 -11.03
N CYS A 747 -24.90 -0.27 -10.99
CA CYS A 747 -23.92 -1.17 -11.60
C CYS A 747 -22.64 -1.25 -10.73
N PRO A 748 -21.64 -2.08 -11.08
CA PRO A 748 -20.38 -2.18 -10.34
C PRO A 748 -19.65 -0.84 -10.16
N SER A 749 -19.71 0.04 -11.17
CA SER A 749 -19.16 1.40 -11.15
C SER A 749 -19.85 2.39 -10.19
N CYS A 750 -20.88 2.01 -9.44
CA CYS A 750 -21.50 2.93 -8.48
C CYS A 750 -21.93 2.26 -7.16
N VAL A 751 -22.98 1.43 -7.17
CA VAL A 751 -23.65 0.95 -5.94
C VAL A 751 -23.61 -0.57 -5.78
N GLN A 752 -23.09 -1.31 -6.76
CA GLN A 752 -22.92 -2.76 -6.62
C GLN A 752 -21.55 -3.09 -6.01
N SER A 753 -21.54 -4.18 -5.24
CA SER A 753 -20.36 -4.71 -4.60
C SER A 753 -20.12 -6.17 -4.94
N PRO A 754 -18.89 -6.54 -5.36
CA PRO A 754 -18.54 -7.95 -5.59
C PRO A 754 -18.42 -8.73 -4.26
N LYS A 755 -18.40 -8.03 -3.12
CA LYS A 755 -18.40 -8.63 -1.78
C LYS A 755 -19.79 -8.92 -1.23
N CYS A 756 -20.85 -8.47 -1.92
CA CYS A 756 -22.20 -8.55 -1.37
C CYS A 756 -22.71 -9.99 -1.36
N GLY A 757 -22.76 -10.62 -0.18
CA GLY A 757 -23.38 -11.93 0.03
C GLY A 757 -24.89 -11.96 -0.27
N ASN A 758 -25.52 -10.78 -0.40
CA ASN A 758 -26.94 -10.59 -0.73
C ASN A 758 -27.19 -10.28 -2.21
N LYS A 759 -26.23 -10.55 -3.10
CA LYS A 759 -26.36 -10.38 -4.57
C LYS A 759 -26.82 -9.00 -4.99
N ASN A 760 -26.32 -7.97 -4.31
CA ASN A 760 -26.63 -6.59 -4.65
C ASN A 760 -28.15 -6.32 -4.65
N ASN A 761 -28.87 -6.91 -3.69
CA ASN A 761 -30.31 -6.76 -3.56
C ASN A 761 -30.77 -6.76 -2.09
N PRO A 762 -31.61 -5.80 -1.66
CA PRO A 762 -32.10 -4.65 -2.41
C PRO A 762 -31.02 -3.58 -2.61
N LEU A 763 -31.06 -2.84 -3.71
CA LEU A 763 -30.30 -1.61 -3.95
C LEU A 763 -31.23 -0.58 -4.59
N ASP A 764 -31.17 0.66 -4.11
CA ASP A 764 -31.90 1.79 -4.69
C ASP A 764 -30.93 2.96 -4.87
N LYS A 765 -30.56 3.22 -6.13
CA LYS A 765 -29.55 4.21 -6.51
C LYS A 765 -29.96 5.64 -6.16
N ASP A 766 -31.19 6.02 -6.52
CA ASP A 766 -31.69 7.39 -6.33
C ASP A 766 -31.98 7.66 -4.85
N ALA A 767 -32.50 6.65 -4.15
CA ALA A 767 -32.70 6.75 -2.71
C ALA A 767 -31.37 6.84 -1.94
N ALA A 768 -30.32 6.16 -2.37
CA ALA A 768 -28.98 6.29 -1.79
C ALA A 768 -28.41 7.70 -1.95
N VAL A 769 -28.61 8.33 -3.11
CA VAL A 769 -28.21 9.74 -3.33
C VAL A 769 -28.95 10.66 -2.36
N THR A 770 -30.27 10.49 -2.22
CA THR A 770 -31.10 11.29 -1.30
C THR A 770 -30.64 11.12 0.14
N LEU A 771 -30.39 9.87 0.55
CA LEU A 771 -29.83 9.55 1.87
C LEU A 771 -28.50 10.27 2.11
N ILE A 772 -27.55 10.22 1.18
CA ILE A 772 -26.24 10.86 1.36
C ILE A 772 -26.38 12.40 1.37
N ASP A 773 -27.29 12.97 0.58
CA ASP A 773 -27.59 14.41 0.62
C ASP A 773 -28.15 14.82 2.01
N VAL A 774 -28.96 13.97 2.66
CA VAL A 774 -29.38 14.18 4.06
C VAL A 774 -28.19 14.10 5.02
N LEU A 775 -27.30 13.10 4.86
CA LEU A 775 -26.10 12.99 5.69
C LEU A 775 -25.18 14.21 5.59
N LEU A 776 -25.13 14.85 4.41
CA LEU A 776 -24.23 15.97 4.14
C LEU A 776 -24.83 17.36 4.42
N GLN A 777 -26.13 17.46 4.69
CA GLN A 777 -26.85 18.74 4.75
C GLN A 777 -26.21 19.76 5.70
N ASP A 778 -25.88 19.32 6.92
CA ASP A 778 -25.25 20.14 7.97
C ASP A 778 -23.81 19.71 8.28
N ALA A 779 -23.15 19.04 7.32
CA ALA A 779 -21.81 18.51 7.52
C ALA A 779 -20.77 19.63 7.59
N THR A 780 -19.97 19.62 8.67
CA THR A 780 -18.84 20.52 8.88
C THR A 780 -17.51 19.77 8.77
N ASP A 781 -16.43 20.48 8.41
CA ASP A 781 -15.10 19.87 8.35
C ASP A 781 -14.63 19.52 9.75
N LEU A 782 -14.24 18.25 9.94
CA LEU A 782 -13.72 17.75 11.20
C LEU A 782 -12.29 18.29 11.39
N MET A 783 -12.13 19.34 12.19
CA MET A 783 -10.80 19.85 12.51
C MET A 783 -9.99 18.78 13.26
N HIS A 784 -8.73 18.58 12.86
CA HIS A 784 -7.78 17.79 13.63
C HIS A 784 -7.71 18.38 15.05
N ALA A 785 -8.16 17.63 16.05
CA ALA A 785 -7.87 17.93 17.43
C ALA A 785 -6.35 17.77 17.61
N GLY A 786 -5.62 18.87 17.45
CA GLY A 786 -4.20 18.95 17.77
C GLY A 786 -3.98 18.54 19.23
N ASN A 787 -2.97 17.71 19.43
CA ASN A 787 -2.42 17.29 20.72
C ASN A 787 -2.43 18.47 21.73
N PRO A 788 -2.96 18.33 22.96
CA PRO A 788 -2.97 19.43 23.94
C PRO A 788 -1.54 19.64 24.47
N GLY A 789 -0.77 20.49 23.80
CA GLY A 789 0.63 20.68 24.16
C GLY A 789 1.41 21.62 23.26
N THR A 790 0.86 22.75 22.83
CA THR A 790 1.67 23.86 22.30
C THR A 790 0.93 25.18 22.50
N PRO A 791 1.47 26.17 23.22
CA PRO A 791 0.83 27.48 23.34
C PRO A 791 0.85 28.18 21.98
N ALA A 792 -0.31 28.62 21.51
CA ALA A 792 -0.45 29.40 20.30
C ALA A 792 0.37 30.70 20.39
N ALA A 793 1.33 30.88 19.47
CA ALA A 793 2.01 32.16 19.30
C ALA A 793 1.00 33.18 18.76
N ALA A 794 0.76 34.23 19.52
CA ALA A 794 -0.13 35.33 19.16
C ALA A 794 0.38 36.03 17.89
N ALA A 795 -0.45 36.02 16.84
CA ALA A 795 -0.25 36.79 15.63
C ALA A 795 -0.41 38.29 15.95
N GLY A 796 0.64 39.07 15.66
CA GLY A 796 0.63 40.52 15.77
C GLY A 796 -0.27 41.16 14.72
N THR A 797 -1.09 42.11 15.16
CA THR A 797 -1.88 43.01 14.32
C THR A 797 -0.97 44.03 13.61
N PRO A 798 -1.24 44.39 12.35
CA PRO A 798 -0.55 45.49 11.68
C PRO A 798 -1.25 46.81 12.03
N ASP A 799 -0.59 47.67 12.80
CA ASP A 799 -1.03 49.04 13.06
C ASP A 799 -0.37 49.98 12.04
N ASP A 800 -1.20 50.72 11.31
CA ASP A 800 -0.79 51.72 10.34
C ASP A 800 -1.55 53.02 10.65
N GLN A 801 -0.89 54.00 11.28
CA GLN A 801 -1.20 55.43 11.16
C GLN A 801 -0.10 56.33 11.76
N PRO A 802 0.27 57.45 11.11
CA PRO A 802 1.40 58.29 11.51
C PRO A 802 0.99 59.42 12.48
N ALA A 803 1.78 59.62 13.53
CA ALA A 803 1.64 60.74 14.45
C ALA A 803 2.27 62.03 13.90
N GLN A 804 1.50 63.12 13.88
CA GLN A 804 2.00 64.49 13.73
C GLN A 804 2.73 64.97 15.00
N PRO A 805 3.67 65.93 14.89
CA PRO A 805 4.47 66.39 16.02
C PRO A 805 3.83 67.59 16.73
N LEU A 806 3.84 67.59 18.06
CA LEU A 806 3.71 68.80 18.86
C LEU A 806 4.95 68.99 19.73
N ARG A 807 5.57 70.15 19.53
CA ARG A 807 6.75 70.70 20.18
C ARG A 807 6.55 70.86 21.70
N ALA A 808 7.59 70.52 22.46
CA ALA A 808 8.29 71.45 23.37
C ALA A 808 9.70 70.90 23.61
#